data_AF-A0A0V1B399-F1
#
_entry.id   AF-A0A0V1B399-F1
#
_cell.length_a   1.000
_cell.length_b   1.000
_cell.length_c   1.000
_cell.angle_alpha   90.00
_cell.angle_beta   90.00
_cell.angle_gamma   90.00
#
_symmetry.space_group_name_H-M   'P 1'
#
loop_
_entity.id
_entity.type
_entity.pdbx_description
1 polymer ?
#
loop_
_entity_poly.entity_id
_entity_poly.type
_entity_poly.pdbx_seq_one_letter_code
_entity_poly.pdbx_strand_id
1 'polypeptide(L)'
;MLGVIVTCDFCCNSSACQLLPAVGDPIRRIVALRLRRQMGVNLNFVIFLAAVVFVNCGNDFDFNLPTQHVKYFLFRRPDIAEKCRADKNCPYNLMAQHLDECWGYEPNCNFGKRSYSRKTIKCSKKAPDIEKSRNAFYYNADFGLIKKHNASLVELCSPVNLGDTSLRCSESFEYCYAKNIFFNFNNLKHDINGKKYRSDIIGKGDVGGRCKFHERKFKNLALDAYDGYLQSWAAEMKYFQRFPSFQLNGNYCDVIFDQPTIVIKLDAGINMYHHFCDFINLYLSQHLNGSFHQDVDIILWDTDASPYFDIFRETWLAFTTKPLIDLQDFDGKRVCFREVMFPVLARKVFGLYYNMPMPDYCRASGLVQAFSHHLIHRLQLKQNGPLREKLRVTYLVRSSQYRIIMNTNEIVKRLKADPQFSVTVAKYTLDIPVLEQYQMSHNTDIFMSIHGAGLTHMFFLPDWAVVFELYHCGDPECYRDLATLRGLKFFGWEDETKVQYQEKDVKNPKFTNFYLDADEVMRIVHLAAETLWENFWKSFESKPKTIIGKDHLGNIYYVHDHTDRTVKRGYIPADRNNWNNIPVEWRAWLTGRRTDPPTELEVLSNIKRTNETVQRFSRNETQDVKLDSEKKMHIASGKRPYPKLKDLEQSVQSRKCIPGPISRFYKSVDVMPVDLNRFSIRLDQRPLKTPKGRILTVDSEPLALCIAVEWSSQRANVDLARMHLTTLCFTAIDNPNQLTNGQVVDDLLKHLESDTIFFINDQLPELGQMQRDKWGPIIQWATHRFGVSLATPSVTMFPPTLAANSVATMRQYFLSRNWCWLLGCKFAVDSLNSVLLTLAACEHRLDVTEAVDLATLERQFQTNRWGRIEWAHDLEEQELRCRVSAGLLFAKFACLE
;
A
#
# COMPACT_ATOMS: atom_id res chain seq x y z
N MET A 1 5.60 9.89 62.96
CA MET A 1 6.11 9.02 64.03
C MET A 1 6.13 7.59 63.52
N LEU A 2 7.32 6.96 63.55
CA LEU A 2 7.62 5.53 63.76
C LEU A 2 6.71 4.48 63.06
N GLY A 3 7.19 3.51 62.27
CA GLY A 3 8.53 3.02 61.92
C GLY A 3 8.46 1.55 61.45
N VAL A 4 9.56 1.08 60.82
CA VAL A 4 10.10 -0.31 60.76
C VAL A 4 9.38 -1.29 59.80
N ILE A 5 9.93 -1.71 58.63
CA ILE A 5 11.08 -2.59 58.24
C ILE A 5 10.85 -4.10 58.53
N VAL A 6 11.31 -4.95 57.57
CA VAL A 6 11.74 -6.39 57.63
C VAL A 6 10.84 -7.32 56.78
N THR A 7 11.25 -8.15 55.80
CA THR A 7 12.54 -8.61 55.22
C THR A 7 12.36 -9.35 53.86
N CYS A 8 13.49 -9.54 53.18
CA CYS A 8 13.85 -10.36 52.01
C CYS A 8 13.22 -11.77 51.86
N ASP A 9 13.24 -12.31 50.62
CA ASP A 9 14.08 -13.49 50.32
C ASP A 9 14.42 -13.68 48.83
N PHE A 10 15.67 -14.10 48.61
CA PHE A 10 16.39 -14.40 47.37
C PHE A 10 15.95 -15.73 46.73
N CYS A 11 16.06 -15.86 45.39
CA CYS A 11 16.88 -16.89 44.73
C CYS A 11 16.79 -16.83 43.19
N CYS A 12 17.84 -16.27 42.57
CA CYS A 12 18.29 -16.68 41.24
C CYS A 12 19.02 -18.03 41.37
N ASN A 13 18.91 -18.91 40.38
CA ASN A 13 19.83 -20.03 40.22
C ASN A 13 20.24 -20.24 38.75
N SER A 14 21.50 -19.86 38.46
CA SER A 14 22.44 -20.44 37.49
C SER A 14 22.11 -20.32 35.97
N SER A 15 23.01 -20.11 35.00
CA SER A 15 24.47 -20.04 34.93
C SER A 15 24.92 -19.34 33.63
N ALA A 16 26.14 -18.81 33.62
CA ALA A 16 26.98 -18.46 32.44
C ALA A 16 26.82 -17.08 31.78
N CYS A 17 27.57 -16.10 32.30
CA CYS A 17 28.39 -15.19 31.49
C CYS A 17 29.57 -14.69 32.35
N GLN A 18 30.76 -15.21 32.06
CA GLN A 18 32.06 -14.68 32.47
C GLN A 18 32.89 -14.39 31.22
N LEU A 19 33.82 -13.43 31.35
CA LEU A 19 34.85 -12.95 30.40
C LEU A 19 34.34 -11.83 29.45
N LEU A 20 34.88 -10.60 29.37
CA LEU A 20 36.18 -9.97 29.70
C LEU A 20 35.99 -8.39 29.64
N PRO A 21 37.01 -7.52 29.88
CA PRO A 21 36.91 -6.35 30.76
C PRO A 21 36.97 -4.95 30.10
N ALA A 22 36.84 -3.95 30.97
CA ALA A 22 36.74 -2.50 30.78
C ALA A 22 38.03 -1.76 30.32
N VAL A 23 37.87 -0.63 29.59
CA VAL A 23 38.63 0.65 29.61
C VAL A 23 37.80 1.67 28.78
N GLY A 24 37.57 2.96 29.04
CA GLY A 24 37.85 3.90 30.11
C GLY A 24 37.08 5.23 29.81
N ASP A 25 36.80 5.97 30.87
CA ASP A 25 36.10 7.28 31.01
C ASP A 25 36.71 8.43 30.13
N PRO A 26 36.18 9.70 30.03
CA PRO A 26 35.55 10.45 31.12
C PRO A 26 34.44 11.50 30.78
N ILE A 27 33.95 12.10 31.87
CA ILE A 27 33.42 13.47 32.05
C ILE A 27 31.92 13.56 32.34
N ARG A 28 31.58 13.34 33.62
CA ARG A 28 30.49 14.05 34.30
C ARG A 28 31.07 15.00 35.35
N ARG A 29 30.72 16.28 35.13
CA ARG A 29 30.38 17.34 36.11
C ARG A 29 31.49 18.11 36.81
N ILE A 30 31.14 19.39 37.04
CA ILE A 30 31.52 20.39 38.06
C ILE A 30 31.59 21.73 37.27
N VAL A 31 30.76 22.76 37.43
CA VAL A 31 30.20 23.45 38.61
C VAL A 31 28.94 24.21 38.18
N ALA A 32 27.90 24.20 39.02
CA ALA A 32 26.78 25.13 38.97
C ALA A 32 27.17 26.50 39.53
N LEU A 33 26.71 27.61 38.93
CA LEU A 33 26.30 28.89 39.58
C LEU A 33 26.37 30.08 38.61
N ARG A 34 25.23 30.66 38.22
CA ARG A 34 25.06 32.13 38.21
C ARG A 34 23.59 32.56 38.20
N LEU A 35 23.34 33.47 39.13
CA LEU A 35 22.09 34.09 39.59
C LEU A 35 21.35 34.99 38.59
N ARG A 36 20.03 35.06 38.81
CA ARG A 36 19.12 36.24 38.85
C ARG A 36 18.65 36.96 37.56
N ARG A 37 17.33 36.86 37.33
CA ARG A 37 16.25 37.90 37.30
C ARG A 37 15.05 37.25 36.58
N GLN A 38 13.79 37.24 37.03
CA GLN A 38 12.95 38.19 37.77
C GLN A 38 11.71 37.42 38.32
N MET A 39 11.22 37.83 39.51
CA MET A 39 9.83 37.80 40.03
C MET A 39 9.02 36.47 39.95
N GLY A 40 8.44 35.88 41.00
CA GLY A 40 8.29 36.21 42.41
C GLY A 40 7.43 35.13 43.10
N VAL A 41 7.84 34.76 44.31
CA VAL A 41 7.02 34.35 45.48
C VAL A 41 6.20 33.03 45.45
N ASN A 42 6.73 32.07 46.26
CA ASN A 42 6.10 31.06 47.15
C ASN A 42 5.02 30.09 46.62
N LEU A 43 4.98 28.79 46.90
CA LEU A 43 5.36 28.05 48.12
C LEU A 43 5.45 26.53 47.82
N ASN A 44 6.49 25.88 48.34
CA ASN A 44 6.67 24.45 48.72
C ASN A 44 5.73 23.36 48.16
N PHE A 45 6.29 22.32 47.52
CA PHE A 45 6.53 21.02 48.17
C PHE A 45 7.40 20.08 47.30
N VAL A 46 8.38 19.47 47.95
CA VAL A 46 9.32 18.48 47.41
C VAL A 46 8.61 17.14 47.25
N ILE A 47 8.73 16.47 46.10
CA ILE A 47 8.47 15.03 45.99
C ILE A 47 9.63 14.34 45.25
N PHE A 48 10.24 13.40 45.98
CA PHE A 48 11.21 12.41 45.53
C PHE A 48 10.71 11.65 44.30
N LEU A 49 11.47 11.69 43.21
CA LEU A 49 11.29 10.81 42.05
C LEU A 49 12.09 9.52 42.28
N ALA A 50 11.41 8.47 42.72
CA ALA A 50 11.86 7.10 42.48
C ALA A 50 11.43 6.72 41.06
N ALA A 51 12.36 6.78 40.11
CA ALA A 51 12.15 6.27 38.77
C ALA A 51 12.10 4.74 38.81
N VAL A 52 10.91 4.16 38.77
CA VAL A 52 10.73 2.77 38.34
C VAL A 52 10.77 2.79 36.81
N VAL A 53 11.92 2.42 36.26
CA VAL A 53 12.04 2.08 34.83
C VAL A 53 11.27 0.78 34.63
N PHE A 54 10.07 0.84 34.06
CA PHE A 54 9.46 -0.34 33.46
C PHE A 54 10.24 -0.67 32.19
N VAL A 55 11.19 -1.59 32.33
CA VAL A 55 11.70 -2.36 31.20
C VAL A 55 10.54 -3.20 30.71
N ASN A 56 10.00 -2.88 29.54
CA ASN A 56 9.05 -3.74 28.85
C ASN A 56 9.84 -4.97 28.38
N CYS A 57 9.87 -6.04 29.17
CA CYS A 57 10.28 -7.34 28.68
C CYS A 57 9.24 -7.77 27.63
N GLY A 58 9.64 -7.85 26.37
CA GLY A 58 8.78 -8.36 25.30
C GLY A 58 8.30 -9.77 25.63
N ASN A 59 7.00 -10.02 25.51
CA ASN A 59 6.49 -11.39 25.55
C ASN A 59 6.91 -12.08 24.25
N ASP A 60 7.64 -13.19 24.34
CA ASP A 60 8.10 -14.02 23.21
C ASP A 60 6.99 -14.51 22.27
N PHE A 61 5.72 -14.33 22.66
CA PHE A 61 4.52 -14.80 21.94
C PHE A 61 3.65 -13.68 21.36
N ASP A 62 4.10 -12.42 21.36
CA ASP A 62 3.38 -11.36 20.64
C ASP A 62 3.73 -11.34 19.15
N PHE A 63 2.99 -12.13 18.37
CA PHE A 63 3.16 -12.20 16.91
C PHE A 63 2.49 -11.02 16.18
N ASN A 64 1.61 -10.28 16.87
CA ASN A 64 0.69 -9.27 16.31
C ASN A 64 -0.06 -9.79 15.04
N LEU A 65 -0.52 -11.04 15.07
CA LEU A 65 -1.34 -11.65 14.02
C LEU A 65 -2.81 -11.68 14.43
N PRO A 66 -3.76 -11.68 13.47
CA PRO A 66 -5.18 -11.92 13.77
C PRO A 66 -5.33 -13.20 14.58
N THR A 67 -6.13 -13.18 15.66
CA THR A 67 -6.30 -14.33 16.57
C THR A 67 -6.68 -15.61 15.84
N GLN A 68 -7.53 -15.50 14.81
CA GLN A 68 -7.94 -16.62 13.95
C GLN A 68 -6.80 -17.22 13.11
N HIS A 69 -5.72 -16.46 12.83
CA HIS A 69 -4.56 -16.92 12.08
C HIS A 69 -3.51 -17.59 12.98
N VAL A 70 -3.50 -17.28 14.27
CA VAL A 70 -2.48 -17.77 15.22
C VAL A 70 -2.41 -19.29 15.24
N LYS A 71 -3.55 -20.00 15.23
CA LYS A 71 -3.56 -21.48 15.18
C LYS A 71 -2.84 -22.04 13.96
N TYR A 72 -3.05 -21.46 12.79
CA TYR A 72 -2.43 -21.91 11.55
C TYR A 72 -0.94 -21.54 11.50
N PHE A 73 -0.58 -20.38 12.06
CA PHE A 73 0.81 -19.98 12.25
C PHE A 73 1.57 -20.94 13.17
N LEU A 74 0.99 -21.29 14.33
CA LEU A 74 1.56 -22.25 15.27
C LEU A 74 1.65 -23.66 14.68
N PHE A 75 0.67 -24.09 13.89
CA PHE A 75 0.74 -25.37 13.17
C PHE A 75 1.95 -25.43 12.23
N ARG A 76 2.22 -24.33 11.50
CA ARG A 76 3.38 -24.22 10.60
C ARG A 76 4.72 -24.13 11.35
N ARG A 77 4.72 -23.59 12.57
CA ARG A 77 5.91 -23.38 13.42
C ARG A 77 5.86 -24.25 14.68
N PRO A 78 6.08 -25.58 14.55
CA PRO A 78 6.03 -26.49 15.70
C PRO A 78 7.05 -26.12 16.78
N ASP A 79 8.19 -25.53 16.39
CA ASP A 79 9.21 -25.01 17.29
C ASP A 79 8.69 -23.92 18.24
N ILE A 80 7.84 -23.02 17.73
CA ILE A 80 7.20 -21.96 18.53
C ILE A 80 6.03 -22.56 19.33
N ALA A 81 5.26 -23.46 18.72
CA ALA A 81 4.13 -24.12 19.39
C ALA A 81 4.59 -24.91 20.63
N GLU A 82 5.69 -25.63 20.55
CA GLU A 82 6.28 -26.37 21.68
C GLU A 82 6.75 -25.43 22.79
N LYS A 83 7.41 -24.32 22.46
CA LYS A 83 7.76 -23.28 23.43
C LYS A 83 6.53 -22.70 24.13
N CYS A 84 5.46 -22.40 23.38
CA CYS A 84 4.21 -21.90 23.95
C CYS A 84 3.50 -22.92 24.84
N ARG A 85 3.58 -24.23 24.53
CA ARG A 85 3.03 -25.28 25.40
C ARG A 85 3.78 -25.38 26.73
N ALA A 86 5.11 -25.24 26.68
CA ALA A 86 5.97 -25.31 27.85
C ALA A 86 5.82 -24.07 28.76
N ASP A 87 5.54 -22.90 28.18
CA ASP A 87 5.34 -21.66 28.94
C ASP A 87 3.90 -21.51 29.47
N LYS A 88 3.77 -21.46 30.80
CA LYS A 88 2.50 -21.22 31.49
C LYS A 88 1.92 -19.82 31.25
N ASN A 89 2.76 -18.87 30.86
CA ASN A 89 2.37 -17.48 30.57
C ASN A 89 2.03 -17.25 29.10
N CYS A 90 2.14 -18.27 28.22
CA CYS A 90 1.79 -18.10 26.82
C CYS A 90 0.26 -17.84 26.66
N PRO A 91 -0.17 -16.71 26.06
CA PRO A 91 -1.59 -16.40 25.89
C PRO A 91 -2.32 -17.38 24.96
N TYR A 92 -1.56 -18.13 24.15
CA TYR A 92 -2.09 -19.10 23.19
C TYR A 92 -1.89 -20.55 23.63
N ASN A 93 -1.56 -20.83 24.90
CA ASN A 93 -1.24 -22.17 25.38
C ASN A 93 -2.35 -23.20 25.06
N LEU A 94 -3.62 -22.86 25.34
CA LEU A 94 -4.77 -23.72 25.02
C LEU A 94 -4.88 -24.03 23.51
N MET A 95 -4.63 -23.02 22.66
CA MET A 95 -4.64 -23.17 21.21
C MET A 95 -3.46 -24.04 20.73
N ALA A 96 -2.28 -23.87 21.34
CA ALA A 96 -1.09 -24.66 21.03
C ALA A 96 -1.25 -26.15 21.42
N GLN A 97 -2.03 -26.46 22.46
CA GLN A 97 -2.36 -27.84 22.86
C GLN A 97 -3.27 -28.56 21.84
N HIS A 98 -4.11 -27.82 21.12
CA HIS A 98 -5.09 -28.35 20.18
C HIS A 98 -4.86 -27.82 18.75
N LEU A 99 -3.75 -28.21 18.12
CA LEU A 99 -3.42 -27.85 16.74
C LEU A 99 -3.88 -28.93 15.76
N ASP A 100 -5.15 -28.89 15.35
CA ASP A 100 -5.74 -29.80 14.37
C ASP A 100 -5.98 -29.16 12.99
N GLU A 101 -5.80 -27.86 12.86
CA GLU A 101 -6.05 -27.09 11.63
C GLU A 101 -4.78 -26.47 11.03
N CYS A 102 -4.75 -26.32 9.70
CA CYS A 102 -3.58 -25.83 8.94
C CYS A 102 -3.99 -24.90 7.79
N TRP A 103 -3.03 -24.29 7.11
CA TRP A 103 -3.33 -23.51 5.91
C TRP A 103 -3.75 -24.39 4.72
N GLY A 104 -3.15 -25.57 4.57
CA GLY A 104 -3.49 -26.58 3.55
C GLY A 104 -2.39 -26.83 2.52
N TYR A 105 -1.28 -26.08 2.60
CA TYR A 105 -0.12 -26.21 1.70
C TYR A 105 1.06 -26.91 2.38
N GLU A 106 0.99 -27.16 3.68
CA GLU A 106 2.02 -27.83 4.46
C GLU A 106 2.10 -29.32 4.09
N PRO A 107 3.31 -29.95 4.10
CA PRO A 107 3.48 -31.34 3.70
C PRO A 107 2.57 -32.34 4.44
N ASN A 108 2.36 -32.10 5.74
CA ASN A 108 1.56 -32.96 6.62
C ASN A 108 0.08 -32.54 6.71
N CYS A 109 -0.32 -31.51 5.94
CA CYS A 109 -1.68 -31.01 5.96
C CYS A 109 -2.08 -30.46 4.59
N ASN A 110 -2.56 -31.37 3.73
CA ASN A 110 -3.06 -31.04 2.40
C ASN A 110 -4.47 -30.44 2.45
N PHE A 111 -4.91 -29.90 1.30
CA PHE A 111 -6.27 -29.39 1.11
C PHE A 111 -7.34 -30.42 1.45
N GLY A 112 -8.00 -30.21 2.59
CA GLY A 112 -8.96 -31.14 3.19
C GLY A 112 -9.75 -30.46 4.31
N LYS A 113 -10.63 -31.19 5.01
CA LYS A 113 -11.56 -30.60 6.01
C LYS A 113 -10.89 -29.75 7.11
N ARG A 114 -9.61 -30.02 7.39
CA ARG A 114 -8.79 -29.34 8.40
C ARG A 114 -8.09 -28.07 7.88
N SER A 115 -8.08 -27.84 6.57
CA SER A 115 -7.42 -26.67 5.97
C SER A 115 -8.30 -25.41 6.01
N TYR A 116 -7.67 -24.24 6.18
CA TYR A 116 -8.34 -22.95 6.19
C TYR A 116 -9.18 -22.74 4.91
N SER A 117 -8.55 -22.89 3.74
CA SER A 117 -9.22 -22.70 2.44
C SER A 117 -10.43 -23.61 2.23
N ARG A 118 -10.42 -24.83 2.80
CA ARG A 118 -11.56 -25.76 2.64
C ARG A 118 -12.83 -25.24 3.32
N LYS A 119 -12.66 -24.49 4.42
CA LYS A 119 -13.74 -23.90 5.20
C LYS A 119 -14.22 -22.57 4.59
N THR A 120 -13.34 -21.83 3.94
CA THR A 120 -13.65 -20.53 3.34
C THR A 120 -14.24 -20.65 1.94
N ILE A 121 -13.69 -21.51 1.07
CA ILE A 121 -14.11 -21.63 -0.33
C ILE A 121 -15.57 -22.09 -0.40
N LYS A 122 -16.40 -21.30 -1.10
CA LYS A 122 -17.81 -21.58 -1.35
C LYS A 122 -18.01 -21.84 -2.83
N CYS A 123 -18.52 -23.01 -3.18
CA CYS A 123 -18.82 -23.38 -4.56
C CYS A 123 -20.33 -23.55 -4.80
N SER A 124 -20.78 -23.15 -5.97
CA SER A 124 -22.17 -23.24 -6.40
C SER A 124 -22.59 -24.69 -6.67
N LYS A 125 -23.84 -25.03 -6.35
CA LYS A 125 -24.45 -26.32 -6.72
C LYS A 125 -24.60 -26.49 -8.23
N LYS A 126 -24.46 -25.42 -9.01
CA LYS A 126 -24.50 -25.45 -10.48
C LYS A 126 -23.19 -25.94 -11.11
N ALA A 127 -22.11 -26.10 -10.33
CA ALA A 127 -20.85 -26.60 -10.85
C ALA A 127 -21.02 -28.05 -11.39
N PRO A 128 -20.48 -28.37 -12.58
CA PRO A 128 -20.55 -29.74 -13.13
C PRO A 128 -19.97 -30.79 -12.17
N ASP A 129 -18.85 -30.43 -11.52
CA ASP A 129 -18.25 -31.17 -10.42
C ASP A 129 -17.77 -30.17 -9.37
N ILE A 130 -18.45 -30.15 -8.22
CA ILE A 130 -18.16 -29.24 -7.11
C ILE A 130 -16.74 -29.47 -6.56
N GLU A 131 -16.30 -30.73 -6.45
CA GLU A 131 -15.02 -31.06 -5.86
C GLU A 131 -13.87 -30.70 -6.81
N LYS A 132 -14.01 -31.02 -8.09
CA LYS A 132 -13.03 -30.62 -9.12
C LYS A 132 -12.93 -29.11 -9.25
N SER A 133 -14.05 -28.40 -9.28
CA SER A 133 -14.08 -26.93 -9.36
C SER A 133 -13.43 -26.31 -8.13
N ARG A 134 -13.71 -26.85 -6.94
CA ARG A 134 -13.09 -26.41 -5.68
C ARG A 134 -11.57 -26.65 -5.66
N ASN A 135 -11.12 -27.81 -6.13
CA ASN A 135 -9.68 -28.11 -6.22
C ASN A 135 -8.98 -27.18 -7.23
N ALA A 136 -9.58 -26.94 -8.39
CA ALA A 136 -9.04 -25.98 -9.37
C ALA A 136 -8.94 -24.57 -8.78
N PHE A 137 -9.98 -24.10 -8.09
CA PHE A 137 -9.97 -22.83 -7.36
C PHE A 137 -8.83 -22.76 -6.33
N TYR A 138 -8.65 -23.82 -5.53
CA TYR A 138 -7.59 -23.87 -4.54
C TYR A 138 -6.17 -23.73 -5.13
N TYR A 139 -5.89 -24.41 -6.24
CA TYR A 139 -4.56 -24.41 -6.87
C TYR A 139 -4.27 -23.19 -7.75
N ASN A 140 -5.30 -22.54 -8.30
CA ASN A 140 -5.14 -21.40 -9.21
C ASN A 140 -5.35 -20.05 -8.53
N ALA A 141 -6.14 -19.98 -7.45
CA ALA A 141 -6.61 -18.72 -6.86
C ALA A 141 -6.45 -18.63 -5.33
N ASP A 142 -5.83 -19.61 -4.68
CA ASP A 142 -5.72 -19.71 -3.21
C ASP A 142 -4.33 -20.21 -2.79
N PHE A 143 -4.19 -20.61 -1.52
CA PHE A 143 -2.97 -21.14 -0.90
C PHE A 143 -2.34 -22.33 -1.62
N GLY A 144 -3.04 -23.01 -2.54
CA GLY A 144 -2.45 -24.01 -3.42
C GLY A 144 -1.35 -23.46 -4.33
N LEU A 145 -1.36 -22.15 -4.62
CA LEU A 145 -0.27 -21.46 -5.33
C LEU A 145 1.06 -21.58 -4.60
N ILE A 146 1.06 -21.53 -3.26
CA ILE A 146 2.29 -21.69 -2.44
C ILE A 146 2.88 -23.09 -2.67
N LYS A 147 2.03 -24.12 -2.76
CA LYS A 147 2.50 -25.48 -3.01
C LYS A 147 3.15 -25.60 -4.39
N LYS A 148 2.58 -24.95 -5.41
CA LYS A 148 3.17 -24.86 -6.76
C LYS A 148 4.53 -24.16 -6.74
N HIS A 149 4.62 -23.02 -6.05
CA HIS A 149 5.89 -22.28 -5.89
C HIS A 149 6.94 -23.09 -5.13
N ASN A 150 6.57 -23.72 -4.01
CA ASN A 150 7.50 -24.56 -3.24
C ASN A 150 8.02 -25.74 -4.06
N ALA A 151 7.17 -26.34 -4.91
CA ALA A 151 7.56 -27.43 -5.79
C ALA A 151 8.55 -26.99 -6.89
N SER A 152 8.49 -25.73 -7.34
CA SER A 152 9.40 -25.19 -8.35
C SER A 152 10.68 -24.57 -7.80
N LEU A 153 10.90 -24.58 -6.47
CA LEU A 153 12.12 -24.02 -5.86
C LEU A 153 13.34 -24.90 -6.12
N VAL A 154 14.28 -24.38 -6.90
CA VAL A 154 15.57 -25.00 -7.21
C VAL A 154 16.66 -24.37 -6.34
N GLU A 155 17.48 -25.22 -5.72
CA GLU A 155 18.70 -24.77 -5.04
C GLU A 155 19.83 -24.57 -6.05
N LEU A 156 20.27 -23.32 -6.18
CA LEU A 156 21.30 -22.87 -7.14
C LEU A 156 22.69 -22.78 -6.50
N CYS A 157 22.74 -22.56 -5.19
CA CYS A 157 23.95 -22.35 -4.41
C CYS A 157 23.73 -22.94 -3.02
N SER A 158 24.48 -23.98 -2.66
CA SER A 158 24.37 -24.67 -1.37
C SER A 158 25.52 -24.26 -0.43
N PRO A 159 25.26 -23.93 0.84
CA PRO A 159 26.31 -23.56 1.78
C PRO A 159 27.22 -24.75 2.08
N VAL A 160 28.54 -24.53 2.18
CA VAL A 160 29.51 -25.57 2.56
C VAL A 160 29.76 -25.54 4.06
N ASN A 161 29.92 -24.34 4.61
CA ASN A 161 30.11 -24.07 6.04
C ASN A 161 28.97 -23.20 6.60
N LEU A 162 28.88 -23.14 7.93
CA LEU A 162 27.96 -22.22 8.60
C LEU A 162 28.34 -20.76 8.27
N GLY A 163 27.39 -19.97 7.77
CA GLY A 163 27.64 -18.60 7.31
C GLY A 163 27.99 -18.46 5.82
N ASP A 164 28.06 -19.56 5.08
CA ASP A 164 28.17 -19.53 3.62
C ASP A 164 26.86 -19.10 2.95
N THR A 165 26.96 -18.76 1.67
CA THR A 165 25.83 -18.32 0.86
C THR A 165 24.90 -19.49 0.53
N SER A 166 23.60 -19.25 0.65
CA SER A 166 22.57 -20.14 0.09
C SER A 166 21.71 -19.33 -0.87
N LEU A 167 21.41 -19.86 -2.06
CA LEU A 167 20.47 -19.24 -3.01
C LEU A 167 19.50 -20.30 -3.53
N ARG A 168 18.20 -20.02 -3.37
CA ARG A 168 17.11 -20.81 -3.94
C ARG A 168 16.18 -19.89 -4.72
N CYS A 169 15.86 -20.26 -5.94
CA CYS A 169 14.93 -19.52 -6.80
C CYS A 169 13.91 -20.47 -7.41
N SER A 170 12.73 -19.96 -7.78
CA SER A 170 11.80 -20.71 -8.62
C SER A 170 12.37 -20.89 -10.03
N GLU A 171 11.87 -21.91 -10.76
CA GLU A 171 12.31 -22.24 -12.13
C GLU A 171 12.34 -21.03 -13.08
N SER A 172 11.42 -20.07 -12.93
CA SER A 172 11.33 -18.85 -13.75
C SER A 172 11.80 -17.57 -13.04
N PHE A 173 12.54 -17.68 -11.93
CA PHE A 173 13.05 -16.54 -11.13
C PHE A 173 11.97 -15.56 -10.62
N GLU A 174 10.72 -16.00 -10.51
CA GLU A 174 9.63 -15.18 -9.98
C GLU A 174 9.76 -14.93 -8.48
N TYR A 175 10.41 -15.86 -7.76
CA TYR A 175 10.69 -15.75 -6.34
C TYR A 175 12.10 -16.27 -6.09
N CYS A 176 12.88 -15.54 -5.31
CA CYS A 176 14.20 -15.95 -4.87
C CYS A 176 14.38 -15.67 -3.38
N TYR A 177 15.14 -16.54 -2.73
CA TYR A 177 15.50 -16.39 -1.34
C TYR A 177 16.97 -16.73 -1.16
N ALA A 178 17.70 -15.83 -0.50
CA ALA A 178 19.13 -15.96 -0.29
C ALA A 178 19.54 -15.67 1.14
N LYS A 179 20.65 -16.30 1.55
CA LYS A 179 21.36 -15.99 2.80
C LYS A 179 22.81 -15.70 2.49
N ASN A 180 23.39 -14.76 3.24
CA ASN A 180 24.78 -14.33 3.13
C ASN A 180 25.20 -14.04 1.68
N ILE A 181 24.50 -13.12 1.01
CA ILE A 181 24.74 -12.75 -0.40
C ILE A 181 25.16 -11.28 -0.49
N PHE A 182 25.93 -10.91 -1.51
CA PHE A 182 26.25 -9.51 -1.80
C PHE A 182 25.74 -9.07 -3.18
N PHE A 183 25.46 -7.78 -3.29
CA PHE A 183 25.18 -7.02 -4.50
C PHE A 183 26.07 -5.79 -4.57
N ASN A 184 26.57 -5.46 -5.76
CA ASN A 184 27.43 -4.32 -6.01
C ASN A 184 26.71 -3.35 -6.95
N PHE A 185 26.48 -2.12 -6.50
CA PHE A 185 25.66 -1.14 -7.20
C PHE A 185 26.47 -0.05 -7.90
N ASN A 186 27.62 -0.40 -8.47
CA ASN A 186 28.49 0.54 -9.19
C ASN A 186 27.86 1.12 -10.47
N ASN A 187 26.91 0.42 -11.07
CA ASN A 187 26.23 0.83 -12.29
C ASN A 187 24.87 1.52 -12.03
N LEU A 188 24.51 1.72 -10.75
CA LEU A 188 23.22 2.32 -10.41
C LEU A 188 23.11 3.78 -10.86
N LYS A 189 24.23 4.54 -10.86
CA LYS A 189 24.43 5.91 -11.40
C LYS A 189 23.17 6.58 -11.93
N HIS A 190 22.80 7.71 -11.33
CA HIS A 190 21.61 8.50 -11.67
C HIS A 190 21.32 8.55 -13.18
N ASP A 191 20.22 7.92 -13.59
CA ASP A 191 19.72 7.96 -14.96
C ASP A 191 18.98 9.27 -15.19
N ILE A 192 19.47 10.07 -16.13
CA ILE A 192 18.88 11.36 -16.52
C ILE A 192 17.54 11.14 -17.23
N ASN A 193 17.27 9.91 -17.71
CA ASN A 193 16.07 9.57 -18.48
C ASN A 193 14.89 9.06 -17.64
N GLY A 194 15.02 8.94 -16.31
CA GLY A 194 13.90 8.61 -15.42
C GLY A 194 13.29 7.20 -15.62
N LYS A 195 14.09 6.19 -15.97
CA LYS A 195 13.57 4.81 -16.07
C LYS A 195 13.40 4.19 -14.69
N LYS A 196 12.17 3.79 -14.37
CA LYS A 196 11.79 3.10 -13.13
C LYS A 196 12.45 1.73 -12.91
N TYR A 197 12.66 0.97 -13.99
CA TYR A 197 13.30 -0.35 -13.94
C TYR A 197 14.38 -0.49 -15.01
N ARG A 198 15.63 -0.61 -14.57
CA ARG A 198 16.82 -0.81 -15.40
C ARG A 198 17.41 -2.21 -15.21
N SER A 199 17.66 -2.91 -16.32
CA SER A 199 18.24 -4.26 -16.31
C SER A 199 19.78 -4.27 -16.30
N ASP A 200 20.42 -3.12 -16.46
CA ASP A 200 21.87 -2.95 -16.58
C ASP A 200 22.58 -2.63 -15.25
N ILE A 201 21.84 -2.58 -14.14
CA ILE A 201 22.36 -2.22 -12.82
C ILE A 201 23.29 -3.29 -12.25
N ILE A 202 22.93 -4.56 -12.45
CA ILE A 202 23.71 -5.70 -11.97
C ILE A 202 24.39 -6.34 -13.17
N GLY A 203 25.72 -6.38 -13.16
CA GLY A 203 26.54 -6.99 -14.20
C GLY A 203 27.28 -8.24 -13.72
N LYS A 204 28.16 -8.75 -14.59
CA LYS A 204 29.07 -9.86 -14.26
C LYS A 204 29.98 -9.44 -13.10
N GLY A 205 29.94 -10.22 -12.03
CA GLY A 205 30.76 -10.01 -10.85
C GLY A 205 30.13 -9.12 -9.79
N ASP A 206 28.96 -8.55 -10.06
CA ASP A 206 28.27 -7.64 -9.14
C ASP A 206 27.36 -8.36 -8.14
N VAL A 207 27.04 -9.63 -8.35
CA VAL A 207 26.21 -10.43 -7.46
C VAL A 207 26.84 -11.80 -7.21
N GLY A 208 26.89 -12.22 -5.95
CA GLY A 208 27.48 -13.51 -5.64
C GLY A 208 27.67 -13.82 -4.16
N GLY A 209 28.41 -14.90 -3.93
CA GLY A 209 28.74 -15.34 -2.58
C GLY A 209 29.58 -16.62 -2.55
N ARG A 210 29.88 -17.11 -1.34
CA ARG A 210 30.71 -18.29 -1.12
C ARG A 210 29.84 -19.52 -0.93
N CYS A 211 29.83 -20.45 -1.89
CA CYS A 211 29.03 -21.68 -1.81
C CYS A 211 29.46 -22.75 -2.82
N LYS A 212 28.81 -23.91 -2.76
CA LYS A 212 28.81 -24.91 -3.83
C LYS A 212 27.78 -24.50 -4.90
N PHE A 213 28.27 -23.92 -6.00
CA PHE A 213 27.44 -23.40 -7.08
C PHE A 213 27.07 -24.46 -8.11
N HIS A 214 25.77 -24.57 -8.45
CA HIS A 214 25.24 -25.55 -9.40
C HIS A 214 25.10 -24.96 -10.81
N GLU A 215 26.24 -24.69 -11.46
CA GLU A 215 26.31 -23.94 -12.73
C GLU A 215 25.42 -24.50 -13.85
N ARG A 216 25.36 -25.82 -14.01
CA ARG A 216 24.51 -26.45 -15.05
C ARG A 216 23.02 -26.18 -14.83
N LYS A 217 22.55 -26.26 -13.57
CA LYS A 217 21.16 -25.95 -13.23
C LYS A 217 20.88 -24.48 -13.48
N PHE A 218 21.78 -23.60 -13.02
CA PHE A 218 21.66 -22.17 -13.20
C PHE A 218 21.57 -21.77 -14.68
N LYS A 219 22.47 -22.28 -15.53
CA LYS A 219 22.47 -21.99 -16.98
C LYS A 219 21.17 -22.41 -17.65
N ASN A 220 20.64 -23.59 -17.32
CA ASN A 220 19.37 -24.05 -17.88
C ASN A 220 18.21 -23.12 -17.46
N LEU A 221 18.09 -22.81 -16.17
CA LEU A 221 17.03 -21.92 -15.69
C LEU A 221 17.15 -20.51 -16.27
N ALA A 222 18.37 -19.96 -16.35
CA ALA A 222 18.59 -18.60 -16.86
C ALA A 222 18.29 -18.45 -18.35
N LEU A 223 18.40 -19.54 -19.15
CA LEU A 223 18.01 -19.54 -20.56
C LEU A 223 16.49 -19.52 -20.75
N ASP A 224 15.76 -20.18 -19.85
CA ASP A 224 14.29 -20.29 -19.91
C ASP A 224 13.57 -19.14 -19.19
N ALA A 225 14.33 -18.28 -18.49
CA ALA A 225 13.77 -17.21 -17.67
C ALA A 225 13.31 -16.02 -18.52
N TYR A 226 12.08 -15.58 -18.28
CA TYR A 226 11.50 -14.42 -18.94
C TYR A 226 12.10 -13.12 -18.38
N ASP A 227 12.73 -12.29 -19.22
CA ASP A 227 13.39 -11.03 -18.80
C ASP A 227 12.39 -9.85 -18.77
N GLY A 228 11.32 -9.99 -17.99
CA GLY A 228 10.29 -8.96 -17.80
C GLY A 228 10.37 -8.34 -16.40
N TYR A 229 10.51 -7.01 -16.31
CA TYR A 229 10.81 -6.28 -15.07
C TYR A 229 9.90 -6.62 -13.88
N LEU A 230 8.58 -6.62 -14.08
CA LEU A 230 7.56 -6.95 -13.06
C LEU A 230 7.07 -8.41 -13.14
N GLN A 231 7.77 -9.26 -13.88
CA GLN A 231 7.42 -10.66 -14.09
C GLN A 231 8.43 -11.60 -13.43
N SER A 232 9.72 -11.26 -13.43
CA SER A 232 10.78 -12.05 -12.80
C SER A 232 11.93 -11.21 -12.20
N TRP A 233 12.77 -11.87 -11.41
CA TRP A 233 14.06 -11.40 -10.90
C TRP A 233 15.24 -11.92 -11.74
N ALA A 234 14.99 -12.38 -12.96
CA ALA A 234 16.02 -12.98 -13.80
C ALA A 234 17.12 -11.96 -14.15
N ALA A 235 16.76 -10.71 -14.44
CA ALA A 235 17.72 -9.65 -14.77
C ALA A 235 18.76 -9.43 -13.66
N GLU A 236 18.31 -9.46 -12.41
CA GLU A 236 19.16 -9.21 -11.23
C GLU A 236 19.96 -10.45 -10.83
N MET A 237 19.46 -11.66 -11.16
CA MET A 237 20.07 -12.92 -10.73
C MET A 237 20.93 -13.59 -11.80
N LYS A 238 20.75 -13.28 -13.09
CA LYS A 238 21.43 -13.95 -14.22
C LYS A 238 22.96 -13.87 -14.19
N TYR A 239 23.51 -12.92 -13.43
CA TYR A 239 24.96 -12.73 -13.27
C TYR A 239 25.53 -13.30 -11.97
N PHE A 240 24.75 -14.07 -11.20
CA PHE A 240 25.23 -14.69 -9.96
C PHE A 240 26.49 -15.54 -10.19
N GLN A 241 27.52 -15.29 -9.38
CA GLN A 241 28.81 -16.00 -9.45
C GLN A 241 29.31 -16.44 -8.07
N ARG A 242 30.18 -17.46 -8.08
CA ARG A 242 30.84 -17.97 -6.88
C ARG A 242 32.09 -17.15 -6.55
N PHE A 243 32.17 -16.68 -5.31
CA PHE A 243 33.31 -15.94 -4.77
C PHE A 243 33.91 -16.67 -3.56
N PRO A 244 35.01 -17.43 -3.73
CA PRO A 244 35.63 -18.19 -2.64
C PRO A 244 36.15 -17.31 -1.49
N SER A 245 36.57 -16.09 -1.80
CA SER A 245 37.10 -15.10 -0.85
C SER A 245 36.03 -14.32 -0.10
N PHE A 246 34.75 -14.48 -0.46
CA PHE A 246 33.66 -13.71 0.15
C PHE A 246 33.54 -14.02 1.65
N GLN A 247 33.42 -12.96 2.45
CA GLN A 247 33.13 -12.98 3.87
C GLN A 247 32.14 -11.85 4.18
N LEU A 248 31.08 -12.15 4.92
CA LEU A 248 30.09 -11.15 5.33
C LEU A 248 30.63 -10.37 6.54
N ASN A 249 31.40 -9.31 6.26
CA ASN A 249 31.96 -8.41 7.27
C ASN A 249 32.17 -7.00 6.67
N GLY A 250 32.45 -6.03 7.53
CA GLY A 250 32.65 -4.63 7.12
C GLY A 250 33.91 -4.38 6.29
N ASN A 251 34.81 -5.36 6.14
CA ASN A 251 35.96 -5.24 5.23
C ASN A 251 35.58 -5.54 3.78
N TYR A 252 34.55 -6.37 3.57
CA TYR A 252 34.07 -6.73 2.24
C TYR A 252 32.88 -5.87 1.79
N CYS A 253 32.02 -5.48 2.73
CA CYS A 253 30.72 -4.86 2.49
C CYS A 253 30.68 -3.43 3.04
N ASP A 254 30.19 -2.48 2.26
CA ASP A 254 29.99 -1.09 2.69
C ASP A 254 28.72 -0.96 3.55
N VAL A 255 27.70 -1.76 3.23
CA VAL A 255 26.43 -1.82 3.95
C VAL A 255 26.09 -3.27 4.26
N ILE A 256 25.71 -3.56 5.50
CA ILE A 256 25.31 -4.89 5.95
C ILE A 256 23.91 -4.82 6.55
N PHE A 257 23.01 -5.62 6.00
CA PHE A 257 21.68 -5.86 6.55
C PHE A 257 21.72 -7.11 7.44
N ASP A 258 21.69 -6.88 8.76
CA ASP A 258 21.68 -7.95 9.75
C ASP A 258 20.27 -8.57 9.93
N GLN A 259 19.21 -7.80 9.68
CA GLN A 259 17.82 -8.24 9.80
C GLN A 259 17.30 -8.84 8.48
N PRO A 260 16.22 -9.65 8.51
CA PRO A 260 15.61 -10.16 7.29
C PRO A 260 15.16 -9.01 6.40
N THR A 261 15.64 -9.02 5.15
CA THR A 261 15.38 -7.96 4.18
C THR A 261 14.45 -8.47 3.07
N ILE A 262 13.53 -7.61 2.63
CA ILE A 262 12.64 -7.85 1.51
C ILE A 262 12.94 -6.81 0.44
N VAL A 263 13.25 -7.26 -0.77
CA VAL A 263 13.52 -6.38 -1.91
C VAL A 263 12.34 -6.49 -2.86
N ILE A 264 11.63 -5.40 -3.14
CA ILE A 264 10.37 -5.44 -3.92
C ILE A 264 10.37 -4.46 -5.10
N LYS A 265 9.80 -4.89 -6.23
CA LYS A 265 9.44 -4.03 -7.37
C LYS A 265 7.95 -3.74 -7.31
N LEU A 266 7.56 -2.47 -7.46
CA LEU A 266 6.18 -1.99 -7.29
C LEU A 266 5.52 -1.63 -8.62
N ASP A 267 4.32 -2.13 -8.90
CA ASP A 267 3.61 -1.83 -10.15
C ASP A 267 3.33 -0.32 -10.28
N ALA A 268 2.44 0.23 -9.44
CA ALA A 268 2.13 1.66 -9.44
C ALA A 268 1.58 2.17 -8.09
N GLY A 269 2.39 2.92 -7.32
CA GLY A 269 2.05 3.44 -5.98
C GLY A 269 0.97 4.51 -5.92
N ILE A 270 0.52 5.01 -7.08
CA ILE A 270 -0.55 6.01 -7.18
C ILE A 270 -1.93 5.41 -7.48
N ASN A 271 -1.98 4.13 -7.87
CA ASN A 271 -3.23 3.46 -8.24
C ASN A 271 -3.46 2.25 -7.34
N MET A 272 -4.51 2.32 -6.52
CA MET A 272 -4.82 1.29 -5.52
C MET A 272 -4.95 -0.11 -6.12
N TYR A 273 -5.57 -0.25 -7.29
CA TYR A 273 -5.76 -1.56 -7.92
C TYR A 273 -4.43 -2.22 -8.27
N HIS A 274 -3.51 -1.46 -8.88
CA HIS A 274 -2.19 -1.94 -9.25
C HIS A 274 -1.30 -2.17 -8.03
N HIS A 275 -1.33 -1.25 -7.05
CA HIS A 275 -0.47 -1.36 -5.88
C HIS A 275 -0.86 -2.49 -4.94
N PHE A 276 -2.16 -2.79 -4.81
CA PHE A 276 -2.61 -3.90 -3.96
C PHE A 276 -2.24 -5.28 -4.52
N CYS A 277 -1.92 -5.38 -5.82
CA CYS A 277 -1.25 -6.56 -6.37
C CYS A 277 0.11 -6.80 -5.71
N ASP A 278 0.87 -5.73 -5.43
CA ASP A 278 2.19 -5.84 -4.79
C ASP A 278 2.05 -6.39 -3.36
N PHE A 279 1.11 -5.83 -2.58
CA PHE A 279 0.87 -6.24 -1.20
C PHE A 279 0.38 -7.68 -1.06
N ILE A 280 -0.55 -8.12 -1.94
CA ILE A 280 -1.06 -9.49 -1.84
C ILE A 280 -0.01 -10.52 -2.27
N ASN A 281 0.81 -10.21 -3.27
CA ASN A 281 1.92 -11.08 -3.69
C ASN A 281 3.07 -11.08 -2.66
N LEU A 282 3.29 -9.96 -1.97
CA LEU A 282 4.18 -9.90 -0.81
C LEU A 282 3.67 -10.80 0.32
N TYR A 283 2.39 -10.72 0.67
CA TYR A 283 1.77 -11.57 1.67
C TYR A 283 1.86 -13.07 1.31
N LEU A 284 1.60 -13.43 0.05
CA LEU A 284 1.83 -14.78 -0.49
C LEU A 284 3.30 -15.20 -0.29
N SER A 285 4.25 -14.31 -0.54
CA SER A 285 5.69 -14.59 -0.42
C SER A 285 6.14 -14.77 1.04
N GLN A 286 5.55 -14.03 1.99
CA GLN A 286 5.76 -14.27 3.43
C GLN A 286 5.29 -15.67 3.86
N HIS A 287 4.27 -16.23 3.20
CA HIS A 287 3.91 -17.64 3.41
C HIS A 287 4.93 -18.64 2.85
N LEU A 288 5.79 -18.28 1.89
CA LEU A 288 6.85 -19.15 1.38
C LEU A 288 8.00 -19.30 2.39
N ASN A 289 8.55 -18.19 2.91
CA ASN A 289 9.69 -18.24 3.86
C ASN A 289 9.29 -18.15 5.35
N GLY A 290 8.09 -17.69 5.68
CA GLY A 290 7.63 -17.52 7.07
C GLY A 290 7.93 -16.18 7.71
N SER A 291 8.26 -15.16 6.91
CA SER A 291 8.66 -13.81 7.37
C SER A 291 7.47 -12.91 7.77
N PHE A 292 6.70 -13.30 8.78
CA PHE A 292 5.55 -12.52 9.29
C PHE A 292 5.87 -11.50 10.39
N HIS A 293 7.15 -11.37 10.76
CA HIS A 293 7.60 -10.36 11.72
C HIS A 293 7.58 -8.97 11.08
N GLN A 294 7.29 -7.92 11.85
CA GLN A 294 7.32 -6.53 11.37
C GLN A 294 8.68 -5.85 11.57
N ASP A 295 9.67 -6.55 12.14
CA ASP A 295 11.06 -6.11 12.22
C ASP A 295 11.82 -6.64 11.00
N VAL A 296 11.45 -6.13 9.83
CA VAL A 296 12.05 -6.50 8.53
C VAL A 296 12.39 -5.23 7.75
N ASP A 297 13.53 -5.23 7.09
CA ASP A 297 13.94 -4.13 6.21
C ASP A 297 13.26 -4.30 4.85
N ILE A 298 12.68 -3.24 4.29
CA ILE A 298 12.06 -3.28 2.96
C ILE A 298 12.76 -2.30 2.05
N ILE A 299 13.34 -2.82 0.97
CA ILE A 299 14.02 -2.05 -0.07
C ILE A 299 13.13 -1.97 -1.29
N LEU A 300 12.87 -0.75 -1.75
CA LEU A 300 12.14 -0.47 -2.98
C LEU A 300 13.14 -0.50 -4.14
N TRP A 301 12.99 -1.49 -5.03
CA TRP A 301 13.82 -1.61 -6.23
C TRP A 301 13.33 -0.63 -7.31
N ASP A 302 13.51 0.67 -7.07
CA ASP A 302 13.20 1.73 -8.04
C ASP A 302 14.49 2.39 -8.52
N THR A 303 14.69 2.38 -9.84
CA THR A 303 15.91 2.86 -10.49
C THR A 303 15.80 4.31 -10.93
N ASP A 304 14.62 4.90 -10.80
CA ASP A 304 14.40 6.33 -10.99
C ASP A 304 15.18 7.12 -9.92
N ALA A 305 15.75 8.25 -10.34
CA ALA A 305 16.45 9.17 -9.44
C ALA A 305 15.48 9.97 -8.55
N SER A 306 14.20 10.02 -8.93
CA SER A 306 13.14 10.69 -8.18
C SER A 306 12.74 9.85 -6.95
N PRO A 307 12.52 10.47 -5.77
CA PRO A 307 12.02 9.75 -4.61
C PRO A 307 10.71 9.04 -4.92
N TYR A 308 10.59 7.78 -4.50
CA TYR A 308 9.39 7.00 -4.74
C TYR A 308 8.18 7.64 -4.05
N PHE A 309 7.13 7.89 -4.83
CA PHE A 309 5.87 8.43 -4.33
C PHE A 309 4.80 7.34 -4.21
N ASP A 310 4.39 7.08 -2.97
CA ASP A 310 3.36 6.11 -2.61
C ASP A 310 2.20 6.82 -1.91
N ILE A 311 1.02 6.80 -2.53
CA ILE A 311 -0.19 7.37 -1.92
C ILE A 311 -0.66 6.48 -0.76
N PHE A 312 -0.41 5.18 -0.80
CA PHE A 312 -0.89 4.19 0.15
C PHE A 312 0.19 3.74 1.13
N ARG A 313 1.15 4.62 1.41
CA ARG A 313 2.35 4.34 2.22
C ARG A 313 2.00 3.75 3.59
N GLU A 314 0.88 4.14 4.18
CA GLU A 314 0.41 3.62 5.47
C GLU A 314 0.10 2.11 5.43
N THR A 315 -0.15 1.53 4.26
CA THR A 315 -0.37 0.08 4.11
C THR A 315 0.89 -0.73 4.46
N TRP A 316 2.08 -0.17 4.27
CA TRP A 316 3.35 -0.79 4.67
C TRP A 316 3.46 -1.05 6.17
N LEU A 317 2.71 -0.31 7.00
CA LEU A 317 2.64 -0.56 8.45
C LEU A 317 2.10 -1.96 8.76
N ALA A 318 1.42 -2.61 7.82
CA ALA A 318 1.03 -4.01 7.97
C ALA A 318 2.21 -4.99 7.90
N PHE A 319 3.29 -4.62 7.20
CA PHE A 319 4.41 -5.49 6.87
C PHE A 319 5.70 -5.14 7.62
N THR A 320 5.96 -3.85 7.88
CA THR A 320 7.16 -3.40 8.59
C THR A 320 6.85 -2.22 9.51
N THR A 321 7.60 -2.13 10.61
CA THR A 321 7.63 -0.96 11.51
C THR A 321 8.77 0.00 11.17
N LYS A 322 9.65 -0.38 10.24
CA LYS A 322 10.80 0.39 9.83
C LYS A 322 10.48 1.29 8.63
N PRO A 323 11.24 2.38 8.42
CA PRO A 323 11.13 3.16 7.20
C PRO A 323 11.50 2.31 5.98
N LEU A 324 10.82 2.58 4.85
CA LEU A 324 11.18 2.03 3.55
C LEU A 324 12.53 2.62 3.10
N ILE A 325 13.32 1.81 2.38
CA ILE A 325 14.65 2.18 1.92
C ILE A 325 14.64 2.24 0.40
N ASP A 326 15.14 3.34 -0.17
CA ASP A 326 15.21 3.53 -1.61
C ASP A 326 16.50 2.90 -2.16
N LEU A 327 16.43 2.28 -3.34
CA LEU A 327 17.59 1.65 -3.98
C LEU A 327 18.75 2.65 -4.20
N GLN A 328 18.41 3.92 -4.45
CA GLN A 328 19.36 5.01 -4.69
C GLN A 328 20.32 5.25 -3.53
N ASP A 329 19.95 4.87 -2.29
CA ASP A 329 20.82 4.96 -1.12
C ASP A 329 22.07 4.07 -1.23
N PHE A 330 22.08 3.13 -2.17
CA PHE A 330 23.16 2.19 -2.41
C PHE A 330 24.05 2.51 -3.61
N ASP A 331 23.87 3.65 -4.28
CA ASP A 331 24.68 4.00 -5.45
C ASP A 331 26.19 3.95 -5.15
N GLY A 332 26.93 3.18 -5.95
CA GLY A 332 28.37 2.97 -5.79
C GLY A 332 28.79 2.11 -4.59
N LYS A 333 27.86 1.46 -3.89
CA LYS A 333 28.15 0.66 -2.68
C LYS A 333 28.03 -0.84 -2.94
N ARG A 334 28.80 -1.61 -2.20
CA ARG A 334 28.61 -3.05 -2.04
C ARG A 334 27.75 -3.35 -0.82
N VAL A 335 26.56 -3.89 -1.08
CA VAL A 335 25.55 -4.20 -0.07
C VAL A 335 25.53 -5.70 0.18
N CYS A 336 25.54 -6.10 1.44
CA CYS A 336 25.50 -7.49 1.86
C CYS A 336 24.27 -7.77 2.72
N PHE A 337 23.64 -8.91 2.48
CA PHE A 337 22.44 -9.34 3.18
C PHE A 337 22.69 -10.65 3.93
N ARG A 338 22.41 -10.67 5.23
CA ARG A 338 22.36 -11.95 5.98
C ARG A 338 21.22 -12.83 5.50
N GLU A 339 20.07 -12.21 5.25
CA GLU A 339 18.87 -12.87 4.74
C GLU A 339 18.11 -11.89 3.86
N VAL A 340 17.80 -12.30 2.63
CA VAL A 340 17.06 -11.48 1.68
C VAL A 340 16.04 -12.31 0.91
N MET A 341 14.81 -11.78 0.80
CA MET A 341 13.72 -12.33 0.01
C MET A 341 13.39 -11.41 -1.16
N PHE A 342 13.30 -11.99 -2.35
CA PHE A 342 12.77 -11.38 -3.56
C PHE A 342 11.39 -12.01 -3.81
N PRO A 343 10.29 -11.28 -3.52
CA PRO A 343 8.93 -11.81 -3.53
C PRO A 343 8.44 -12.10 -4.95
N VAL A 344 7.37 -12.88 -5.04
CA VAL A 344 6.57 -13.04 -6.26
C VAL A 344 6.10 -11.66 -6.74
N LEU A 345 6.21 -11.40 -8.04
CA LEU A 345 5.91 -10.10 -8.64
C LEU A 345 4.48 -10.01 -9.20
N ALA A 346 3.93 -8.79 -9.18
CA ALA A 346 2.52 -8.50 -9.49
C ALA A 346 2.07 -8.86 -10.91
N ARG A 347 2.97 -8.80 -11.91
CA ARG A 347 2.62 -9.03 -13.34
C ARG A 347 3.05 -10.39 -13.87
N LYS A 348 3.33 -11.34 -12.99
CA LYS A 348 3.61 -12.73 -13.35
C LYS A 348 2.53 -13.30 -14.28
N VAL A 349 2.94 -14.04 -15.30
CA VAL A 349 2.02 -14.79 -16.18
C VAL A 349 1.37 -15.93 -15.40
N PHE A 350 0.05 -16.04 -15.43
CA PHE A 350 -0.71 -16.94 -14.55
C PHE A 350 -0.44 -16.68 -13.06
N GLY A 351 -0.28 -15.41 -12.70
CA GLY A 351 -0.03 -14.94 -11.35
C GLY A 351 -1.28 -14.88 -10.47
N LEU A 352 -1.11 -14.29 -9.29
CA LEU A 352 -2.21 -13.97 -8.37
C LEU A 352 -2.69 -12.54 -8.65
N TYR A 353 -4.01 -12.33 -8.62
CA TYR A 353 -4.69 -11.07 -8.89
C TYR A 353 -4.67 -10.65 -10.38
N TYR A 354 -3.49 -10.51 -10.97
CA TYR A 354 -3.32 -10.13 -12.38
C TYR A 354 -3.02 -11.35 -13.25
N ASN A 355 -3.59 -11.43 -14.46
CA ASN A 355 -3.46 -12.58 -15.38
C ASN A 355 -3.81 -13.95 -14.75
N MET A 356 -4.61 -13.95 -13.67
CA MET A 356 -5.02 -15.18 -13.02
C MET A 356 -6.12 -15.86 -13.86
N PRO A 357 -5.99 -17.16 -14.20
CA PRO A 357 -7.09 -17.90 -14.78
C PRO A 357 -8.14 -18.15 -13.69
N MET A 358 -9.21 -17.34 -13.68
CA MET A 358 -10.24 -17.39 -12.66
C MET A 358 -11.13 -18.63 -12.83
N PRO A 359 -11.18 -19.58 -11.87
CA PRO A 359 -12.00 -20.78 -12.03
C PRO A 359 -13.48 -20.50 -11.73
N ASP A 360 -14.36 -20.97 -12.60
CA ASP A 360 -15.81 -20.78 -12.48
C ASP A 360 -16.42 -21.44 -11.22
N TYR A 361 -17.61 -20.95 -10.84
CA TYR A 361 -18.51 -21.52 -9.83
C TYR A 361 -18.07 -21.46 -8.36
N CYS A 362 -16.81 -21.13 -8.06
CA CYS A 362 -16.30 -21.02 -6.70
C CYS A 362 -15.88 -19.59 -6.35
N ARG A 363 -15.91 -19.25 -5.05
CA ARG A 363 -15.53 -17.93 -4.51
C ARG A 363 -14.95 -18.06 -3.11
N ALA A 364 -14.44 -16.95 -2.56
CA ALA A 364 -13.86 -16.82 -1.23
C ALA A 364 -12.53 -17.58 -1.06
N SER A 365 -11.49 -17.05 -1.71
CA SER A 365 -10.11 -17.52 -1.54
C SER A 365 -9.65 -17.32 -0.11
N GLY A 366 -9.18 -18.41 0.51
CA GLY A 366 -8.59 -18.39 1.86
C GLY A 366 -7.42 -17.42 1.93
N LEU A 367 -6.51 -17.44 0.96
CA LEU A 367 -5.37 -16.54 0.88
C LEU A 367 -5.80 -15.06 0.88
N VAL A 368 -6.75 -14.70 0.03
CA VAL A 368 -7.21 -13.31 -0.17
C VAL A 368 -8.00 -12.82 1.05
N GLN A 369 -8.80 -13.70 1.64
CA GLN A 369 -9.53 -13.40 2.88
C GLN A 369 -8.58 -13.24 4.07
N ALA A 370 -7.59 -14.14 4.22
CA ALA A 370 -6.57 -14.03 5.25
C ALA A 370 -5.73 -12.76 5.08
N PHE A 371 -5.39 -12.39 3.85
CA PHE A 371 -4.71 -11.13 3.55
C PHE A 371 -5.54 -9.92 4.02
N SER A 372 -6.83 -9.86 3.69
CA SER A 372 -7.74 -8.80 4.16
C SER A 372 -7.79 -8.71 5.68
N HIS A 373 -7.96 -9.84 6.38
CA HIS A 373 -7.99 -9.88 7.84
C HIS A 373 -6.64 -9.49 8.46
N HIS A 374 -5.54 -9.84 7.81
CA HIS A 374 -4.19 -9.43 8.21
C HIS A 374 -4.02 -7.91 8.16
N LEU A 375 -4.41 -7.28 7.05
CA LEU A 375 -4.37 -5.82 6.91
C LEU A 375 -5.23 -5.13 7.96
N ILE A 376 -6.50 -5.54 8.10
CA ILE A 376 -7.45 -4.95 9.07
C ILE A 376 -6.87 -4.99 10.49
N HIS A 377 -6.30 -6.13 10.90
CA HIS A 377 -5.71 -6.30 12.22
C HIS A 377 -4.46 -5.42 12.43
N ARG A 378 -3.49 -5.51 11.51
CA ARG A 378 -2.20 -4.81 11.66
C ARG A 378 -2.34 -3.29 11.56
N LEU A 379 -3.27 -2.81 10.72
CA LEU A 379 -3.60 -1.39 10.60
C LEU A 379 -4.58 -0.92 11.68
N GLN A 380 -4.99 -1.80 12.61
CA GLN A 380 -5.86 -1.49 13.75
C GLN A 380 -7.21 -0.87 13.36
N LEU A 381 -7.77 -1.30 12.23
CA LEU A 381 -9.07 -0.81 11.76
C LEU A 381 -10.18 -1.36 12.65
N LYS A 382 -11.07 -0.48 13.11
CA LYS A 382 -12.13 -0.82 14.08
C LYS A 382 -13.44 -1.14 13.39
N GLN A 383 -14.05 -2.27 13.75
CA GLN A 383 -15.42 -2.57 13.33
C GLN A 383 -16.43 -2.07 14.36
N ASN A 384 -17.37 -1.23 13.93
CA ASN A 384 -18.47 -0.76 14.79
C ASN A 384 -19.66 -1.73 14.85
N GLY A 385 -19.53 -2.88 14.20
CA GLY A 385 -20.56 -3.89 14.07
C GLY A 385 -21.64 -3.48 13.06
N PRO A 386 -22.56 -4.40 12.77
CA PRO A 386 -23.74 -4.12 11.96
C PRO A 386 -24.73 -3.25 12.73
N LEU A 387 -25.32 -2.27 12.06
CA LEU A 387 -26.41 -1.47 12.61
C LEU A 387 -27.70 -2.32 12.64
N ARG A 388 -28.46 -2.27 13.74
CA ARG A 388 -29.63 -3.14 13.93
C ARG A 388 -30.86 -2.76 13.10
N GLU A 389 -30.99 -1.47 12.78
CA GLU A 389 -32.22 -0.91 12.18
C GLU A 389 -32.00 -0.39 10.76
N LYS A 390 -30.74 -0.15 10.36
CA LYS A 390 -30.38 0.45 9.07
C LYS A 390 -29.16 -0.24 8.47
N LEU A 391 -29.01 -0.22 7.16
CA LEU A 391 -27.80 -0.66 6.47
C LEU A 391 -26.95 0.55 6.08
N ARG A 392 -25.64 0.47 6.27
CA ARG A 392 -24.70 1.52 5.87
C ARG A 392 -24.41 1.38 4.39
N VAL A 393 -24.82 2.38 3.61
CA VAL A 393 -24.54 2.47 2.18
C VAL A 393 -23.46 3.50 1.97
N THR A 394 -22.32 3.10 1.42
CA THR A 394 -21.25 4.02 1.03
C THR A 394 -21.24 4.13 -0.48
N TYR A 395 -21.62 5.30 -0.98
CA TYR A 395 -21.50 5.66 -2.38
C TYR A 395 -20.16 6.37 -2.56
N LEU A 396 -19.23 5.73 -3.27
CA LEU A 396 -17.96 6.35 -3.63
C LEU A 396 -18.11 7.13 -4.95
N VAL A 397 -17.98 8.45 -4.87
CA VAL A 397 -18.01 9.33 -6.05
C VAL A 397 -16.62 9.45 -6.66
N ARG A 398 -16.57 9.50 -8.00
CA ARG A 398 -15.34 9.72 -8.75
C ARG A 398 -15.03 11.22 -8.86
N SER A 399 -13.75 11.57 -8.99
CA SER A 399 -13.26 12.96 -9.10
C SER A 399 -12.26 13.17 -10.25
N SER A 400 -12.37 12.35 -11.30
CA SER A 400 -11.63 12.48 -12.56
C SER A 400 -12.42 13.28 -13.60
N GLN A 401 -11.85 13.45 -14.80
CA GLN A 401 -12.53 14.06 -15.94
C GLN A 401 -13.63 13.17 -16.56
N TYR A 402 -13.43 11.85 -16.58
CA TYR A 402 -14.34 10.86 -17.16
C TYR A 402 -14.87 9.87 -16.13
N ARG A 403 -15.84 9.03 -16.50
CA ARG A 403 -16.56 8.07 -15.64
C ARG A 403 -17.23 8.73 -14.43
N ILE A 404 -17.74 9.94 -14.59
CA ILE A 404 -18.62 10.58 -13.61
C ILE A 404 -20.06 10.17 -13.90
N ILE A 405 -20.83 9.89 -12.84
CA ILE A 405 -22.28 9.72 -12.93
C ILE A 405 -22.92 11.10 -12.73
N MET A 406 -23.52 11.64 -13.78
CA MET A 406 -23.98 13.03 -13.83
C MET A 406 -25.21 13.27 -12.94
N ASN A 407 -26.07 12.25 -12.78
CA ASN A 407 -27.26 12.31 -11.93
C ASN A 407 -27.03 11.74 -10.50
N THR A 408 -25.80 11.74 -9.98
CA THR A 408 -25.51 11.29 -8.61
C THR A 408 -26.37 11.97 -7.55
N ASN A 409 -26.68 13.27 -7.69
CA ASN A 409 -27.51 14.00 -6.73
C ASN A 409 -28.93 13.42 -6.61
N GLU A 410 -29.51 12.97 -7.72
CA GLU A 410 -30.82 12.32 -7.74
C GLU A 410 -30.77 10.98 -7.02
N ILE A 411 -29.79 10.14 -7.37
CA ILE A 411 -29.59 8.81 -6.78
C ILE A 411 -29.39 8.91 -5.26
N VAL A 412 -28.50 9.80 -4.81
CA VAL A 412 -28.22 10.02 -3.39
C VAL A 412 -29.46 10.53 -2.65
N LYS A 413 -30.26 11.41 -3.28
CA LYS A 413 -31.52 11.89 -2.70
C LYS A 413 -32.50 10.74 -2.48
N ARG A 414 -32.65 9.83 -3.45
CA ARG A 414 -33.52 8.65 -3.32
C ARG A 414 -33.02 7.68 -2.24
N LEU A 415 -31.72 7.39 -2.22
CA LEU A 415 -31.10 6.55 -1.20
C LEU A 415 -31.29 7.11 0.22
N LYS A 416 -31.14 8.43 0.40
CA LYS A 416 -31.33 9.09 1.71
C LYS A 416 -32.79 9.18 2.14
N ALA A 417 -33.73 9.15 1.20
CA ALA A 417 -35.16 9.16 1.49
C ALA A 417 -35.66 7.81 2.01
N ASP A 418 -34.95 6.72 1.70
CA ASP A 418 -35.29 5.39 2.18
C ASP A 418 -34.90 5.21 3.67
N PRO A 419 -35.85 4.85 4.55
CA PRO A 419 -35.57 4.70 5.98
C PRO A 419 -34.62 3.53 6.30
N GLN A 420 -34.48 2.55 5.40
CA GLN A 420 -33.63 1.38 5.56
C GLN A 420 -32.14 1.72 5.49
N PHE A 421 -31.78 2.84 4.85
CA PHE A 421 -30.38 3.14 4.53
C PHE A 421 -29.82 4.30 5.36
N SER A 422 -28.55 4.16 5.73
CA SER A 422 -27.71 5.24 6.24
C SER A 422 -26.64 5.52 5.20
N VAL A 423 -26.81 6.60 4.44
CA VAL A 423 -26.02 6.85 3.22
C VAL A 423 -24.85 7.79 3.49
N THR A 424 -23.65 7.33 3.18
CA THR A 424 -22.42 8.13 3.17
C THR A 424 -21.96 8.33 1.73
N VAL A 425 -21.79 9.58 1.32
CA VAL A 425 -21.18 9.90 0.02
C VAL A 425 -19.69 10.15 0.28
N ALA A 426 -18.86 9.20 -0.13
CA ALA A 426 -17.42 9.25 0.08
C ALA A 426 -16.72 9.77 -1.18
N LYS A 427 -15.70 10.60 -0.99
CA LYS A 427 -14.80 11.08 -2.04
C LYS A 427 -13.36 10.82 -1.60
N TYR A 428 -12.86 9.63 -1.94
CA TYR A 428 -11.51 9.21 -1.59
C TYR A 428 -10.50 9.95 -2.47
N THR A 429 -9.92 11.00 -1.89
CA THR A 429 -8.90 11.87 -2.46
C THR A 429 -7.78 12.05 -1.44
N LEU A 430 -6.68 12.69 -1.83
CA LEU A 430 -5.55 12.97 -0.92
C LEU A 430 -5.94 13.87 0.27
N ASP A 431 -7.12 14.48 0.26
CA ASP A 431 -7.64 15.29 1.36
C ASP A 431 -8.07 14.45 2.57
N ILE A 432 -8.35 13.16 2.38
CA ILE A 432 -8.70 12.21 3.45
C ILE A 432 -7.53 11.26 3.65
N PRO A 433 -6.94 11.16 4.86
CA PRO A 433 -5.87 10.20 5.15
C PRO A 433 -6.27 8.77 4.76
N VAL A 434 -5.34 8.01 4.19
CA VAL A 434 -5.63 6.67 3.66
C VAL A 434 -6.19 5.72 4.71
N LEU A 435 -5.65 5.75 5.93
CA LEU A 435 -6.18 4.94 7.04
C LEU A 435 -7.64 5.28 7.37
N GLU A 436 -8.04 6.55 7.23
CA GLU A 436 -9.43 6.97 7.41
C GLU A 436 -10.32 6.45 6.28
N GLN A 437 -9.84 6.46 5.02
CA GLN A 437 -10.55 5.83 3.90
C GLN A 437 -10.78 4.33 4.13
N TYR A 438 -9.78 3.63 4.67
CA TYR A 438 -9.90 2.21 5.02
C TYR A 438 -10.86 1.98 6.17
N GLN A 439 -10.82 2.83 7.20
CA GLN A 439 -11.73 2.79 8.35
C GLN A 439 -13.19 3.04 7.93
N MET A 440 -13.44 3.98 7.02
CA MET A 440 -14.77 4.25 6.44
C MET A 440 -15.27 3.04 5.64
N SER A 441 -14.42 2.51 4.76
CA SER A 441 -14.74 1.32 3.97
C SER A 441 -15.06 0.13 4.87
N HIS A 442 -14.24 -0.12 5.90
CA HIS A 442 -14.48 -1.19 6.86
C HIS A 442 -15.83 -1.07 7.59
N ASN A 443 -16.39 0.14 7.68
CA ASN A 443 -17.69 0.39 8.28
C ASN A 443 -18.81 0.59 7.24
N THR A 444 -18.81 -0.22 6.19
CA THR A 444 -19.81 -0.21 5.13
C THR A 444 -20.48 -1.58 4.99
N ASP A 445 -21.79 -1.60 4.75
CA ASP A 445 -22.55 -2.84 4.49
C ASP A 445 -22.84 -3.01 2.98
N ILE A 446 -23.20 -1.92 2.29
CA ILE A 446 -23.31 -1.87 0.81
C ILE A 446 -22.32 -0.83 0.30
N PHE A 447 -21.29 -1.29 -0.42
CA PHE A 447 -20.29 -0.43 -1.02
C PHE A 447 -20.56 -0.31 -2.52
N MET A 448 -20.81 0.91 -3.00
CA MET A 448 -21.16 1.14 -4.40
C MET A 448 -20.31 2.22 -5.05
N SER A 449 -19.88 1.97 -6.28
CA SER A 449 -19.07 2.88 -7.09
C SER A 449 -19.18 2.51 -8.56
N ILE A 450 -18.89 3.46 -9.45
CA ILE A 450 -18.59 3.14 -10.85
C ILE A 450 -17.22 2.43 -10.96
N HIS A 451 -17.00 1.70 -12.05
CA HIS A 451 -15.75 1.02 -12.37
C HIS A 451 -14.51 1.92 -12.16
N GLY A 452 -13.56 1.46 -11.34
CA GLY A 452 -12.31 2.18 -11.06
C GLY A 452 -11.60 1.73 -9.79
N ALA A 453 -10.34 2.13 -9.63
CA ALA A 453 -9.45 1.67 -8.56
C ALA A 453 -9.98 1.89 -7.13
N GLY A 454 -10.94 2.80 -6.95
CA GLY A 454 -11.66 2.97 -5.69
C GLY A 454 -12.39 1.70 -5.22
N LEU A 455 -12.84 0.83 -6.14
CA LEU A 455 -13.48 -0.45 -5.81
C LEU A 455 -12.52 -1.43 -5.09
N THR A 456 -11.21 -1.24 -5.19
CA THR A 456 -10.21 -2.04 -4.46
C THR A 456 -10.33 -1.90 -2.93
N HIS A 457 -11.06 -0.89 -2.42
CA HIS A 457 -11.45 -0.80 -1.02
C HIS A 457 -12.25 -2.02 -0.50
N MET A 458 -12.70 -2.91 -1.40
CA MET A 458 -13.31 -4.18 -1.04
C MET A 458 -12.42 -5.09 -0.16
N PHE A 459 -11.09 -4.91 -0.17
CA PHE A 459 -10.20 -5.57 0.78
C PHE A 459 -10.43 -5.18 2.23
N PHE A 460 -11.00 -4.01 2.49
CA PHE A 460 -11.25 -3.51 3.83
C PHE A 460 -12.69 -3.71 4.26
N LEU A 461 -13.60 -4.08 3.35
CA LEU A 461 -14.99 -4.34 3.68
C LEU A 461 -15.14 -5.51 4.68
N PRO A 462 -16.17 -5.47 5.55
CA PRO A 462 -16.47 -6.60 6.41
C PRO A 462 -16.95 -7.81 5.59
N ASP A 463 -16.77 -9.02 6.12
CA ASP A 463 -17.05 -10.27 5.39
C ASP A 463 -18.52 -10.45 4.94
N TRP A 464 -19.45 -9.72 5.57
CA TRP A 464 -20.86 -9.71 5.20
C TRP A 464 -21.20 -8.70 4.11
N ALA A 465 -20.33 -7.74 3.80
CA ALA A 465 -20.64 -6.64 2.90
C ALA A 465 -20.94 -7.10 1.46
N VAL A 466 -21.63 -6.22 0.75
CA VAL A 466 -21.96 -6.35 -0.66
C VAL A 466 -21.29 -5.24 -1.44
N VAL A 467 -20.75 -5.57 -2.63
CA VAL A 467 -20.23 -4.61 -3.60
C VAL A 467 -21.22 -4.47 -4.74
N PHE A 468 -21.54 -3.24 -5.11
CA PHE A 468 -22.30 -2.92 -6.32
C PHE A 468 -21.44 -2.03 -7.24
N GLU A 469 -21.00 -2.60 -8.37
CA GLU A 469 -20.41 -1.83 -9.45
C GLU A 469 -21.52 -1.18 -10.29
N LEU A 470 -21.69 0.13 -10.16
CA LEU A 470 -22.76 0.91 -10.79
C LEU A 470 -22.75 0.79 -12.30
N TYR A 471 -21.57 0.73 -12.91
CA TYR A 471 -21.40 0.45 -14.34
C TYR A 471 -19.95 0.00 -14.59
N HIS A 472 -19.76 -1.04 -15.40
CA HIS A 472 -18.47 -1.71 -15.62
C HIS A 472 -17.61 -1.08 -16.74
N CYS A 473 -18.14 -0.13 -17.52
CA CYS A 473 -17.42 0.58 -18.58
C CYS A 473 -16.70 -0.34 -19.58
N GLY A 474 -17.37 -1.43 -20.00
CA GLY A 474 -16.81 -2.41 -20.94
C GLY A 474 -15.86 -3.46 -20.32
N ASP A 475 -15.76 -3.53 -18.98
CA ASP A 475 -14.84 -4.43 -18.29
C ASP A 475 -15.52 -5.16 -17.10
N PRO A 476 -16.47 -6.08 -17.39
CA PRO A 476 -17.38 -6.66 -16.38
C PRO A 476 -16.73 -7.68 -15.44
N GLU A 477 -15.52 -8.15 -15.75
CA GLU A 477 -14.82 -9.22 -15.02
C GLU A 477 -13.86 -8.65 -13.97
N CYS A 478 -13.18 -7.53 -14.25
CA CYS A 478 -12.09 -7.00 -13.42
C CYS A 478 -12.39 -6.93 -11.90
N TYR A 479 -13.45 -6.20 -11.49
CA TYR A 479 -13.80 -6.09 -10.06
C TYR A 479 -14.72 -7.22 -9.57
N ARG A 480 -15.39 -7.91 -10.49
CA ARG A 480 -16.17 -9.12 -10.18
C ARG A 480 -15.25 -10.24 -9.70
N ASP A 481 -14.13 -10.45 -10.37
CA ASP A 481 -13.13 -11.44 -10.02
C ASP A 481 -12.49 -11.10 -8.68
N LEU A 482 -12.17 -9.83 -8.45
CA LEU A 482 -11.65 -9.37 -7.16
C LEU A 482 -12.64 -9.61 -6.01
N ALA A 483 -13.92 -9.30 -6.21
CA ALA A 483 -14.96 -9.58 -5.24
C ALA A 483 -15.15 -11.09 -5.01
N THR A 484 -15.02 -11.89 -6.08
CA THR A 484 -15.07 -13.35 -6.04
C THR A 484 -13.92 -13.93 -5.22
N LEU A 485 -12.70 -13.43 -5.45
CA LEU A 485 -11.51 -13.75 -4.67
C LEU A 485 -11.69 -13.40 -3.20
N ARG A 486 -12.14 -12.18 -2.90
CA ARG A 486 -12.39 -11.73 -1.51
C ARG A 486 -13.55 -12.48 -0.84
N GLY A 487 -14.45 -13.08 -1.63
CA GLY A 487 -15.60 -13.83 -1.14
C GLY A 487 -16.84 -12.99 -0.88
N LEU A 488 -16.87 -11.75 -1.36
CA LEU A 488 -17.99 -10.84 -1.23
C LEU A 488 -19.10 -11.20 -2.23
N LYS A 489 -20.29 -10.67 -1.98
CA LYS A 489 -21.35 -10.68 -2.99
C LYS A 489 -21.18 -9.45 -3.89
N PHE A 490 -21.31 -9.67 -5.18
CA PHE A 490 -21.07 -8.67 -6.20
C PHE A 490 -22.33 -8.53 -7.06
N PHE A 491 -22.78 -7.30 -7.23
CA PHE A 491 -23.80 -6.91 -8.19
C PHE A 491 -23.14 -6.02 -9.25
N GLY A 492 -23.40 -6.33 -10.52
CA GLY A 492 -23.02 -5.48 -11.64
C GLY A 492 -24.27 -4.92 -12.29
N TRP A 493 -24.09 -3.92 -13.15
CA TRP A 493 -25.17 -3.41 -13.98
C TRP A 493 -25.69 -4.48 -14.97
N GLU A 494 -27.00 -4.61 -15.11
CA GLU A 494 -27.63 -5.68 -15.91
C GLU A 494 -28.24 -5.20 -17.22
N ASP A 495 -28.76 -3.97 -17.28
CA ASP A 495 -29.53 -3.45 -18.42
C ASP A 495 -28.84 -2.26 -19.10
N GLU A 496 -28.09 -2.51 -20.16
CA GLU A 496 -27.37 -1.46 -20.89
C GLU A 496 -28.29 -0.38 -21.49
N THR A 497 -29.58 -0.68 -21.74
CA THR A 497 -30.53 0.31 -22.28
C THR A 497 -30.84 1.44 -21.30
N LYS A 498 -30.56 1.21 -20.01
CA LYS A 498 -30.75 2.16 -18.91
C LYS A 498 -29.51 3.00 -18.59
N VAL A 499 -28.50 2.94 -19.45
CA VAL A 499 -27.28 3.77 -19.37
C VAL A 499 -27.30 4.77 -20.52
N GLN A 500 -27.24 6.06 -20.20
CA GLN A 500 -27.11 7.11 -21.20
C GLN A 500 -25.72 7.72 -21.14
N TYR A 501 -25.08 7.84 -22.29
CA TYR A 501 -23.76 8.41 -22.46
C TYR A 501 -23.89 9.93 -22.57
N GLN A 502 -22.98 10.70 -21.95
CA GLN A 502 -22.94 12.16 -22.10
C GLN A 502 -22.69 12.56 -23.56
N GLU A 503 -21.83 11.80 -24.25
CA GLU A 503 -21.46 12.01 -25.64
C GLU A 503 -22.05 10.90 -26.52
N LYS A 504 -22.47 11.23 -27.75
CA LYS A 504 -23.15 10.28 -28.65
C LYS A 504 -22.20 9.31 -29.37
N ASP A 505 -20.96 9.72 -29.63
CA ASP A 505 -19.98 8.96 -30.44
C ASP A 505 -18.76 8.50 -29.61
N VAL A 506 -19.01 7.71 -28.56
CA VAL A 506 -17.96 7.24 -27.65
C VAL A 506 -17.38 5.90 -28.13
N LYS A 507 -16.12 5.89 -28.58
CA LYS A 507 -15.41 4.65 -28.98
C LYS A 507 -15.08 3.73 -27.80
N ASN A 508 -14.86 4.29 -26.61
CA ASN A 508 -14.52 3.53 -25.42
C ASN A 508 -15.25 4.12 -24.20
N PRO A 509 -16.14 3.34 -23.55
CA PRO A 509 -16.94 3.81 -22.41
C PRO A 509 -16.12 4.40 -21.25
N LYS A 510 -14.84 4.05 -21.11
CA LYS A 510 -13.97 4.60 -20.06
C LYS A 510 -13.73 6.12 -20.23
N PHE A 511 -13.93 6.70 -21.41
CA PHE A 511 -13.67 8.14 -21.69
C PHE A 511 -14.93 8.99 -21.82
N THR A 512 -16.02 8.61 -21.16
CA THR A 512 -17.23 9.43 -21.11
C THR A 512 -17.83 9.48 -19.72
N ASN A 513 -18.82 10.36 -19.53
CA ASN A 513 -19.66 10.39 -18.34
C ASN A 513 -21.03 9.80 -18.62
N PHE A 514 -21.75 9.42 -17.57
CA PHE A 514 -22.95 8.62 -17.68
C PHE A 514 -24.11 9.22 -16.91
N TYR A 515 -25.32 8.99 -17.40
CA TYR A 515 -26.55 9.07 -16.62
C TYR A 515 -27.06 7.64 -16.44
N LEU A 516 -27.36 7.27 -15.20
CA LEU A 516 -27.89 5.96 -14.86
C LEU A 516 -29.35 6.08 -14.47
N ASP A 517 -30.19 5.16 -14.91
CA ASP A 517 -31.57 5.09 -14.45
C ASP A 517 -31.63 4.91 -12.93
N ALA A 518 -32.23 5.87 -12.23
CA ALA A 518 -32.23 5.89 -10.78
C ALA A 518 -33.13 4.78 -10.19
N ASP A 519 -34.17 4.35 -10.90
CA ASP A 519 -35.04 3.26 -10.47
C ASP A 519 -34.31 1.91 -10.52
N GLU A 520 -33.50 1.69 -11.55
CA GLU A 520 -32.65 0.50 -11.66
C GLU A 520 -31.57 0.47 -10.57
N VAL A 521 -30.93 1.60 -10.27
CA VAL A 521 -29.98 1.70 -9.15
C VAL A 521 -30.67 1.30 -7.83
N MET A 522 -31.85 1.85 -7.55
CA MET A 522 -32.59 1.53 -6.32
C MET A 522 -33.00 0.05 -6.28
N ARG A 523 -33.47 -0.53 -7.40
CA ARG A 523 -33.83 -1.95 -7.50
C ARG A 523 -32.67 -2.85 -7.11
N ILE A 524 -31.47 -2.60 -7.64
CA ILE A 524 -30.27 -3.39 -7.35
C ILE A 524 -29.82 -3.20 -5.89
N VAL A 525 -29.90 -1.98 -5.35
CA VAL A 525 -29.58 -1.72 -3.93
C VAL A 525 -30.53 -2.45 -2.98
N HIS A 526 -31.81 -2.51 -3.30
CA HIS A 526 -32.78 -3.29 -2.52
C HIS A 526 -32.48 -4.80 -2.57
N LEU A 527 -32.15 -5.33 -3.75
CA LEU A 527 -31.74 -6.73 -3.90
C LEU A 527 -30.46 -7.06 -3.09
N ALA A 528 -29.50 -6.13 -3.09
CA ALA A 528 -28.31 -6.22 -2.24
C ALA A 528 -28.66 -6.21 -0.74
N ALA A 529 -29.60 -5.37 -0.34
CA ALA A 529 -30.08 -5.28 1.05
C ALA A 529 -30.83 -6.53 1.50
N GLU A 530 -31.69 -7.11 0.66
CA GLU A 530 -32.36 -8.39 0.92
C GLU A 530 -31.34 -9.51 1.13
N THR A 531 -30.32 -9.56 0.27
CA THR A 531 -29.21 -10.52 0.39
C THR A 531 -28.47 -10.35 1.73
N LEU A 532 -28.26 -9.11 2.17
CA LEU A 532 -27.65 -8.83 3.47
C LEU A 532 -28.52 -9.31 4.62
N TRP A 533 -29.82 -8.98 4.61
CA TRP A 533 -30.72 -9.36 5.70
C TRP A 533 -30.88 -10.88 5.82
N GLU A 534 -31.03 -11.59 4.70
CA GLU A 534 -31.06 -13.05 4.73
C GLU A 534 -29.78 -13.65 5.34
N ASN A 535 -28.61 -13.13 4.95
CA ASN A 535 -27.33 -13.60 5.47
C ASN A 535 -27.13 -13.21 6.93
N PHE A 536 -27.62 -12.04 7.33
CA PHE A 536 -27.59 -11.53 8.70
C PHE A 536 -28.42 -12.39 9.63
N TRP A 537 -29.67 -12.70 9.28
CA TRP A 537 -30.54 -13.61 10.05
C TRP A 537 -29.95 -15.02 10.12
N LYS A 538 -29.43 -15.55 9.01
CA LYS A 538 -28.70 -16.84 8.99
C LYS A 538 -27.46 -16.81 9.90
N SER A 539 -26.76 -15.67 10.01
CA SER A 539 -25.58 -15.52 10.88
C SER A 539 -25.92 -15.50 12.38
N PHE A 540 -27.14 -15.06 12.74
CA PHE A 540 -27.65 -15.17 14.11
C PHE A 540 -28.02 -16.61 14.48
N GLU A 541 -28.47 -17.41 13.51
CA GLU A 541 -28.78 -18.83 13.70
C GLU A 541 -27.51 -19.71 13.78
N SER A 542 -26.42 -19.33 13.09
CA SER A 542 -25.23 -20.17 12.94
C SER A 542 -24.03 -19.77 13.82
N LYS A 543 -24.24 -19.39 15.09
CA LYS A 543 -23.09 -19.16 15.98
C LYS A 543 -22.39 -20.48 16.31
N PRO A 544 -21.05 -20.58 16.15
CA PRO A 544 -20.31 -21.74 16.61
C PRO A 544 -20.51 -21.90 18.13
N LYS A 545 -20.83 -23.12 18.54
CA LYS A 545 -21.04 -23.51 19.93
C LYS A 545 -19.90 -24.42 20.31
N THR A 546 -19.08 -24.02 21.26
CA THR A 546 -18.05 -24.89 21.83
C THR A 546 -18.70 -25.69 22.96
N ILE A 547 -18.84 -27.00 22.77
CA ILE A 547 -19.45 -27.89 23.77
C ILE A 547 -18.47 -28.07 24.93
N ILE A 548 -18.92 -27.76 26.14
CA ILE A 548 -18.09 -27.82 27.36
C ILE A 548 -18.32 -29.13 28.13
N GLY A 549 -19.54 -29.66 28.14
CA GLY A 549 -19.84 -30.88 28.88
C GLY A 549 -21.31 -31.27 28.88
N LYS A 550 -21.61 -32.41 29.52
CA LYS A 550 -22.95 -32.98 29.69
C LYS A 550 -23.18 -33.29 31.17
N ASP A 551 -24.40 -33.07 31.68
CA ASP A 551 -24.75 -33.43 33.07
C ASP A 551 -25.38 -34.84 33.19
N HIS A 552 -25.59 -35.28 34.43
CA HIS A 552 -26.22 -36.57 34.76
C HIS A 552 -27.72 -36.64 34.38
N LEU A 553 -28.35 -35.53 34.00
CA LEU A 553 -29.74 -35.46 33.52
C LEU A 553 -29.83 -35.52 31.99
N GLY A 554 -28.68 -35.43 31.30
CA GLY A 554 -28.59 -35.51 29.84
C GLY A 554 -28.47 -34.15 29.13
N ASN A 555 -28.46 -33.03 29.84
CA ASN A 555 -28.37 -31.69 29.25
C ASN A 555 -26.96 -31.40 28.75
N ILE A 556 -26.84 -30.69 27.61
CA ILE A 556 -25.56 -30.37 26.98
C ILE A 556 -25.24 -28.89 27.17
N TYR A 557 -24.08 -28.56 27.74
CA TYR A 557 -23.66 -27.20 28.03
C TYR A 557 -22.62 -26.70 27.02
N TYR A 558 -22.75 -25.45 26.61
CA TYR A 558 -21.89 -24.85 25.59
C TYR A 558 -21.56 -23.39 25.90
N VAL A 559 -20.46 -22.92 25.33
CA VAL A 559 -20.05 -21.51 25.33
C VAL A 559 -20.17 -20.98 23.91
N HIS A 560 -20.60 -19.73 23.78
CA HIS A 560 -20.45 -18.98 22.55
C HIS A 560 -19.05 -18.37 22.48
N ASP A 561 -18.34 -18.60 21.38
CA ASP A 561 -17.06 -17.96 21.13
C ASP A 561 -17.29 -16.44 20.96
N HIS A 562 -16.86 -15.65 21.94
CA HIS A 562 -16.87 -14.18 21.88
C HIS A 562 -15.49 -13.64 22.28
N THR A 563 -14.95 -12.74 21.45
CA THR A 563 -13.70 -11.98 21.67
C THR A 563 -13.95 -10.64 22.39
N ASP A 564 -14.91 -10.58 23.29
CA ASP A 564 -15.04 -9.49 24.25
C ASP A 564 -15.34 -10.06 25.62
N ARG A 565 -14.88 -9.38 26.67
CA ARG A 565 -14.67 -9.84 28.07
C ARG A 565 -15.89 -10.44 28.83
N THR A 566 -16.99 -10.78 28.17
CA THR A 566 -18.16 -11.45 28.73
C THR A 566 -18.46 -12.76 28.01
N VAL A 567 -18.07 -13.89 28.61
CA VAL A 567 -18.39 -15.24 28.12
C VAL A 567 -19.90 -15.47 28.22
N LYS A 568 -20.60 -15.63 27.08
CA LYS A 568 -22.02 -16.04 27.06
C LYS A 568 -22.11 -17.56 27.07
N ARG A 569 -22.71 -18.11 28.13
CA ARG A 569 -22.87 -19.55 28.39
C ARG A 569 -24.31 -19.96 28.14
N GLY A 570 -24.53 -21.16 27.60
CA GLY A 570 -25.86 -21.71 27.31
C GLY A 570 -25.92 -23.21 27.51
N TYR A 571 -27.13 -23.78 27.48
CA TYR A 571 -27.34 -25.23 27.52
C TYR A 571 -28.48 -25.67 26.59
N ILE A 572 -28.49 -26.95 26.25
CA ILE A 572 -29.53 -27.64 25.48
C ILE A 572 -30.15 -28.68 26.41
N PRO A 573 -31.46 -28.59 26.72
CA PRO A 573 -32.11 -29.55 27.61
C PRO A 573 -32.25 -30.93 26.94
N ALA A 574 -32.18 -32.00 27.73
CA ALA A 574 -32.42 -33.37 27.27
C ALA A 574 -33.89 -33.59 26.89
N ASP A 575 -34.82 -32.99 27.64
CA ASP A 575 -36.26 -32.99 27.40
C ASP A 575 -36.74 -31.56 27.09
N ARG A 576 -37.31 -31.36 25.90
CA ARG A 576 -37.81 -30.06 25.44
C ARG A 576 -39.02 -29.54 26.22
N ASN A 577 -39.66 -30.35 27.08
CA ASN A 577 -40.80 -29.93 27.87
C ASN A 577 -40.43 -29.44 29.29
N ASN A 578 -39.17 -29.60 29.72
CA ASN A 578 -38.79 -29.39 31.12
C ASN A 578 -37.51 -28.55 31.27
N TRP A 579 -37.61 -27.26 30.93
CA TRP A 579 -36.46 -26.36 30.79
C TRP A 579 -35.78 -26.01 32.13
N ASN A 580 -36.45 -26.12 33.27
CA ASN A 580 -35.92 -25.61 34.54
C ASN A 580 -35.06 -26.59 35.35
N ASN A 581 -34.88 -27.83 34.89
CA ASN A 581 -34.19 -28.87 35.65
C ASN A 581 -32.67 -28.88 35.40
N ILE A 582 -31.94 -27.99 36.12
CA ILE A 582 -30.50 -27.78 35.98
C ILE A 582 -29.83 -27.96 37.36
N PRO A 583 -28.78 -28.80 37.49
CA PRO A 583 -28.01 -28.94 38.74
C PRO A 583 -27.39 -27.61 39.20
N VAL A 584 -27.22 -27.44 40.51
CA VAL A 584 -26.83 -26.15 41.12
C VAL A 584 -25.45 -25.70 40.66
N GLU A 585 -24.53 -26.64 40.47
CA GLU A 585 -23.16 -26.40 39.99
C GLU A 585 -23.15 -25.89 38.55
N TRP A 586 -23.94 -26.51 37.68
CA TRP A 586 -24.12 -26.08 36.29
C TRP A 586 -24.88 -24.76 36.20
N ARG A 587 -25.82 -24.49 37.10
CA ARG A 587 -26.50 -23.19 37.22
C ARG A 587 -25.55 -22.08 37.68
N ALA A 588 -24.66 -22.36 38.63
CA ALA A 588 -23.61 -21.43 39.07
C ALA A 588 -22.60 -21.13 37.95
N TRP A 589 -22.30 -22.13 37.13
CA TRP A 589 -21.49 -21.94 35.92
C TRP A 589 -22.26 -21.13 34.85
N LEU A 590 -23.51 -21.44 34.53
CA LEU A 590 -24.30 -20.66 33.56
C LEU A 590 -24.46 -19.17 33.95
N THR A 591 -24.58 -18.89 35.25
CA THR A 591 -24.73 -17.53 35.79
C THR A 591 -23.40 -16.78 35.94
N GLY A 592 -22.26 -17.41 35.60
CA GLY A 592 -20.94 -16.80 35.67
C GLY A 592 -20.37 -16.66 37.09
N ARG A 593 -21.04 -17.22 38.10
CA ARG A 593 -20.54 -17.23 39.50
C ARG A 593 -19.36 -18.19 39.68
N ARG A 594 -19.24 -19.18 38.79
CA ARG A 594 -18.17 -20.17 38.76
C ARG A 594 -17.41 -20.06 37.44
N THR A 595 -16.08 -19.96 37.45
CA THR A 595 -15.27 -19.84 36.24
C THR A 595 -15.16 -21.15 35.48
N ASP A 596 -14.81 -22.23 36.18
CA ASP A 596 -14.50 -23.54 35.60
C ASP A 596 -15.73 -24.46 35.57
N PRO A 597 -15.90 -25.28 34.52
CA PRO A 597 -17.02 -26.21 34.44
C PRO A 597 -16.89 -27.29 35.54
N PRO A 598 -18.01 -27.74 36.14
CA PRO A 598 -17.98 -28.78 37.17
C PRO A 598 -17.62 -30.14 36.57
N THR A 599 -16.87 -30.95 37.34
CA THR A 599 -16.55 -32.32 36.94
C THR A 599 -17.64 -33.29 37.36
N GLU A 600 -17.80 -34.40 36.64
CA GLU A 600 -18.83 -35.40 36.92
C GLU A 600 -18.69 -35.99 38.35
N LEU A 601 -17.45 -36.27 38.78
CA LEU A 601 -17.15 -36.76 40.13
C LEU A 601 -17.51 -35.75 41.23
N GLU A 602 -17.30 -34.46 40.97
CA GLU A 602 -17.63 -33.39 41.91
C GLU A 602 -19.15 -33.28 42.12
N VAL A 603 -19.92 -33.26 41.03
CA VAL A 603 -21.40 -33.18 41.10
C VAL A 603 -21.97 -34.38 41.85
N LEU A 604 -21.47 -35.58 41.57
CA LEU A 604 -21.89 -36.80 42.29
C LEU A 604 -21.53 -36.76 43.78
N SER A 605 -20.35 -36.23 44.12
CA SER A 605 -19.94 -36.08 45.52
C SER A 605 -20.78 -35.06 46.28
N ASN A 606 -21.17 -33.96 45.63
CA ASN A 606 -22.02 -32.92 46.22
C ASN A 606 -23.46 -33.40 46.43
N ILE A 607 -24.02 -34.17 45.50
CA ILE A 607 -25.34 -34.80 45.67
C ILE A 607 -25.32 -35.71 46.90
N LYS A 608 -24.28 -36.55 47.03
CA LYS A 608 -24.10 -37.41 48.19
C LYS A 608 -24.01 -36.61 49.49
N ARG A 609 -23.16 -35.57 49.50
CA ARG A 609 -22.97 -34.70 50.67
C ARG A 609 -24.22 -33.91 51.03
N THR A 610 -25.00 -33.46 50.05
CA THR A 610 -26.25 -32.72 50.26
C THR A 610 -27.30 -33.63 50.87
N ASN A 611 -27.43 -34.87 50.40
CA ASN A 611 -28.33 -35.84 51.00
C ASN A 611 -27.94 -36.16 52.47
N GLU A 612 -26.64 -36.31 52.74
CA GLU A 612 -26.11 -36.48 54.10
C GLU A 612 -26.33 -35.23 54.98
N THR A 613 -26.25 -34.04 54.38
CA THR A 613 -26.41 -32.74 55.05
C THR A 613 -27.88 -32.45 55.36
N VAL A 614 -28.81 -32.73 54.44
CA VAL A 614 -30.26 -32.63 54.69
C VAL A 614 -30.67 -33.55 55.85
N GLN A 615 -30.14 -34.78 55.90
CA GLN A 615 -30.34 -35.67 57.05
C GLN A 615 -29.76 -35.13 58.38
N ARG A 616 -28.70 -34.31 58.31
CA ARG A 616 -28.09 -33.63 59.47
C ARG A 616 -28.84 -32.36 59.87
N PHE A 617 -29.36 -31.58 58.92
CA PHE A 617 -30.10 -30.34 59.18
C PHE A 617 -31.48 -30.61 59.79
N SER A 618 -32.18 -31.68 59.37
CA SER A 618 -33.40 -32.12 60.06
C SER A 618 -33.16 -32.52 61.53
N ARG A 619 -31.90 -32.71 61.96
CA ARG A 619 -31.54 -32.96 63.37
C ARG A 619 -31.13 -31.70 64.15
N ASN A 620 -30.76 -30.61 63.47
CA ASN A 620 -30.20 -29.40 64.09
C ASN A 620 -31.15 -28.16 64.02
N GLU A 621 -32.21 -28.19 63.20
CA GLU A 621 -33.24 -27.13 63.16
C GLU A 621 -33.99 -26.91 64.50
N THR A 622 -33.83 -27.81 65.47
CA THR A 622 -34.33 -27.61 66.85
C THR A 622 -33.45 -26.71 67.71
N GLN A 623 -32.26 -26.30 67.25
CA GLN A 623 -31.24 -25.66 68.12
C GLN A 623 -30.86 -24.22 67.74
N ASP A 624 -31.04 -23.79 66.48
CA ASP A 624 -30.54 -22.49 65.99
C ASP A 624 -31.55 -21.33 66.00
N VAL A 625 -32.78 -21.55 66.49
CA VAL A 625 -33.77 -20.47 66.73
C VAL A 625 -33.34 -19.50 67.87
N LYS A 626 -32.22 -19.78 68.56
CA LYS A 626 -31.80 -19.02 69.76
C LYS A 626 -30.70 -17.97 69.57
N LEU A 627 -30.02 -17.87 68.42
CA LEU A 627 -28.85 -16.97 68.28
C LEU A 627 -29.02 -15.77 67.33
N ASP A 628 -30.18 -15.61 66.69
CA ASP A 628 -30.42 -14.53 65.70
C ASP A 628 -30.82 -13.17 66.33
N SER A 629 -30.51 -12.96 67.62
CA SER A 629 -30.84 -11.74 68.37
C SER A 629 -29.66 -10.81 68.64
N GLU A 630 -28.42 -11.18 68.31
CA GLU A 630 -27.24 -10.36 68.61
C GLU A 630 -26.26 -10.29 67.41
N LYS A 631 -26.47 -9.31 66.52
CA LYS A 631 -25.48 -8.63 65.63
C LYS A 631 -26.07 -8.22 64.29
N LYS A 632 -26.94 -7.20 64.29
CA LYS A 632 -27.16 -6.34 63.11
C LYS A 632 -26.70 -4.93 63.45
N MET A 633 -25.45 -4.62 63.11
CA MET A 633 -24.88 -3.28 63.16
C MET A 633 -23.90 -3.11 61.98
N HIS A 634 -24.23 -2.18 61.06
CA HIS A 634 -23.30 -1.41 60.20
C HIS A 634 -22.56 -2.17 59.06
N ILE A 635 -22.31 -1.69 57.83
CA ILE A 635 -22.33 -0.41 57.07
C ILE A 635 -22.22 -0.86 55.57
N ALA A 636 -23.06 -0.48 54.60
CA ALA A 636 -23.24 0.79 53.86
C ALA A 636 -22.09 1.26 52.92
N SER A 637 -22.30 1.05 51.61
CA SER A 637 -22.12 1.95 50.44
C SER A 637 -20.87 2.84 50.22
N GLY A 638 -20.42 2.93 48.95
CA GLY A 638 -19.88 4.17 48.38
C GLY A 638 -19.12 4.05 47.04
N LYS A 639 -19.72 4.49 45.92
CA LYS A 639 -19.09 4.71 44.59
C LYS A 639 -18.72 6.19 44.40
N ARG A 640 -17.67 6.50 43.61
CA ARG A 640 -17.50 7.78 42.88
C ARG A 640 -16.77 7.62 41.52
N PRO A 641 -16.91 8.58 40.58
CA PRO A 641 -16.78 8.38 39.12
C PRO A 641 -15.56 9.06 38.46
N TYR A 642 -15.38 8.81 37.16
CA TYR A 642 -14.21 9.22 36.32
C TYR A 642 -14.35 10.59 35.62
N PRO A 643 -13.23 11.30 35.31
CA PRO A 643 -13.22 12.57 34.58
C PRO A 643 -13.09 12.44 33.05
N LYS A 644 -13.34 13.55 32.34
CA LYS A 644 -13.62 13.65 30.89
C LYS A 644 -12.51 14.31 30.07
N LEU A 645 -12.57 13.95 28.78
CA LEU A 645 -11.80 14.24 27.55
C LEU A 645 -11.20 15.64 27.26
N LYS A 646 -11.20 16.63 28.16
CA LYS A 646 -10.63 17.97 27.85
C LYS A 646 -9.21 18.21 28.36
N ASP A 647 -8.58 17.22 28.99
CA ASP A 647 -7.27 17.35 29.62
C ASP A 647 -6.09 16.87 28.73
N LEU A 648 -6.30 16.72 27.42
CA LEU A 648 -5.37 15.95 26.54
C LEU A 648 -4.79 16.70 25.33
N GLU A 649 -4.67 18.03 25.35
CA GLU A 649 -3.91 18.73 24.31
C GLU A 649 -3.04 19.88 24.87
N GLN A 650 -1.70 19.72 24.87
CA GLN A 650 -0.79 20.56 24.05
C GLN A 650 0.73 20.33 24.27
N SER A 651 1.44 20.42 23.13
CA SER A 651 2.83 20.85 22.87
C SER A 651 3.97 19.80 22.84
N VAL A 652 4.44 19.50 21.62
CA VAL A 652 5.79 18.97 21.34
C VAL A 652 6.37 19.75 20.15
N GLN A 653 7.53 20.36 20.35
CA GLN A 653 8.30 21.11 19.34
C GLN A 653 9.54 20.32 18.87
N SER A 654 9.53 20.00 17.57
CA SER A 654 10.61 19.87 16.56
C SER A 654 12.08 19.53 16.93
N ARG A 655 12.63 18.52 16.22
CA ARG A 655 14.02 18.52 15.68
C ARG A 655 14.02 18.12 14.20
N LYS A 656 14.97 18.71 13.46
CA LYS A 656 14.97 18.98 12.00
C LYS A 656 15.30 17.79 11.09
N CYS A 657 14.61 17.74 9.95
CA CYS A 657 14.72 16.79 8.84
C CYS A 657 15.53 17.35 7.66
N ILE A 658 15.90 16.45 6.72
CA ILE A 658 15.98 16.71 5.27
C ILE A 658 14.81 17.63 4.88
N PRO A 659 15.00 18.68 4.05
CA PRO A 659 13.94 19.66 3.85
C PRO A 659 12.69 18.96 3.33
N GLY A 660 11.68 18.87 4.20
CA GLY A 660 10.35 18.48 3.78
C GLY A 660 9.83 19.46 2.72
N PRO A 661 8.70 19.14 2.09
CA PRO A 661 8.06 20.07 1.17
C PRO A 661 7.97 21.45 1.85
N ILE A 662 8.51 22.47 1.18
CA ILE A 662 8.65 23.80 1.78
C ILE A 662 7.23 24.30 2.03
N SER A 663 6.80 24.35 3.28
CA SER A 663 5.49 24.91 3.62
C SER A 663 5.41 26.33 3.11
N ARG A 664 4.29 26.72 2.50
CA ARG A 664 4.08 28.08 2.01
C ARG A 664 4.30 29.06 3.17
N PHE A 665 5.38 29.83 3.09
CA PHE A 665 5.84 30.74 4.15
C PHE A 665 5.42 32.20 3.92
N TYR A 666 4.60 32.46 2.89
CA TYR A 666 4.19 33.79 2.46
C TYR A 666 2.67 33.87 2.23
N LYS A 667 2.09 35.05 2.44
CA LYS A 667 0.65 35.33 2.26
C LYS A 667 0.36 36.08 0.97
N SER A 668 1.02 37.21 0.71
CA SER A 668 0.89 38.00 -0.51
C SER A 668 2.05 37.77 -1.49
N VAL A 669 1.73 37.88 -2.78
CA VAL A 669 2.72 37.88 -3.86
C VAL A 669 2.48 39.15 -4.67
N ASP A 670 3.48 40.01 -4.72
CA ASP A 670 3.38 41.34 -5.32
C ASP A 670 4.46 41.50 -6.40
N VAL A 671 4.10 42.11 -7.54
CA VAL A 671 5.05 42.48 -8.58
C VAL A 671 5.41 43.95 -8.40
N MET A 672 6.69 44.25 -8.24
CA MET A 672 7.17 45.64 -8.10
C MET A 672 8.15 46.00 -9.23
N PRO A 673 7.98 47.17 -9.87
CA PRO A 673 9.00 47.69 -10.76
C PRO A 673 10.27 48.04 -9.97
N VAL A 674 11.41 47.60 -10.48
CA VAL A 674 12.75 47.95 -9.99
C VAL A 674 13.28 49.14 -10.79
N ASP A 675 13.13 49.12 -12.13
CA ASP A 675 13.49 50.20 -13.06
C ASP A 675 12.50 50.26 -14.23
N LEU A 676 12.75 51.13 -15.21
CA LEU A 676 11.88 51.41 -16.37
C LEU A 676 11.47 50.21 -17.23
N ASN A 677 12.09 49.03 -17.10
CA ASN A 677 11.69 47.79 -17.76
C ASN A 677 12.08 46.53 -16.95
N ARG A 678 12.27 46.65 -15.62
CA ARG A 678 12.69 45.51 -14.78
C ARG A 678 11.74 45.32 -13.62
N PHE A 679 11.29 44.09 -13.41
CA PHE A 679 10.30 43.75 -12.39
C PHE A 679 10.87 42.70 -11.42
N SER A 680 10.60 42.88 -10.13
CA SER A 680 10.94 41.92 -9.08
C SER A 680 9.67 41.40 -8.42
N ILE A 681 9.61 40.09 -8.25
CA ILE A 681 8.53 39.41 -7.53
C ILE A 681 8.85 39.45 -6.04
N ARG A 682 7.90 39.87 -5.21
CA ARG A 682 8.03 39.93 -3.76
C ARG A 682 7.05 39.00 -3.07
N LEU A 683 7.54 38.26 -2.08
CA LEU A 683 6.76 37.42 -1.18
C LEU A 683 6.68 38.11 0.18
N ASP A 684 5.49 38.53 0.62
CA ASP A 684 5.30 39.33 1.85
C ASP A 684 6.34 40.48 1.97
N GLN A 685 6.50 41.25 0.89
CA GLN A 685 7.47 42.36 0.73
C GLN A 685 8.95 41.99 0.55
N ARG A 686 9.33 40.71 0.64
CA ARG A 686 10.72 40.27 0.43
C ARG A 686 10.97 39.91 -1.03
N PRO A 687 12.05 40.39 -1.67
CA PRO A 687 12.36 40.03 -3.06
C PRO A 687 12.66 38.53 -3.16
N LEU A 688 12.03 37.88 -4.15
CA LEU A 688 12.27 36.49 -4.49
C LEU A 688 13.71 36.32 -4.99
N LYS A 689 14.38 35.25 -4.54
CA LYS A 689 15.77 34.96 -4.88
C LYS A 689 15.88 33.61 -5.60
N THR A 690 16.86 33.51 -6.48
CA THR A 690 17.27 32.27 -7.12
C THR A 690 17.97 31.34 -6.11
N PRO A 691 18.11 30.04 -6.42
CA PRO A 691 18.86 29.10 -5.58
C PRO A 691 20.29 29.53 -5.27
N LYS A 692 21.01 30.21 -6.19
CA LYS A 692 22.33 30.81 -5.92
C LYS A 692 22.28 32.14 -5.17
N GLY A 693 21.10 32.55 -4.68
CA GLY A 693 20.91 33.73 -3.85
C GLY A 693 20.85 35.06 -4.61
N ARG A 694 20.79 35.05 -5.95
CA ARG A 694 20.61 36.26 -6.77
C ARG A 694 19.16 36.72 -6.68
N ILE A 695 18.91 38.02 -6.79
CA ILE A 695 17.53 38.52 -6.81
C ILE A 695 16.91 38.17 -8.17
N LEU A 696 15.71 37.57 -8.15
CA LEU A 696 14.96 37.30 -9.37
C LEU A 696 14.40 38.60 -9.92
N THR A 697 14.97 39.06 -11.03
CA THR A 697 14.49 40.19 -11.83
C THR A 697 14.20 39.72 -13.25
N VAL A 698 13.08 40.15 -13.80
CA VAL A 698 12.68 39.86 -15.19
C VAL A 698 12.42 41.16 -15.94
N ASP A 699 12.70 41.17 -17.23
CA ASP A 699 12.63 42.38 -18.06
C ASP A 699 11.22 42.63 -18.67
N SER A 700 10.21 41.92 -18.15
CA SER A 700 8.87 41.86 -18.73
C SER A 700 7.79 41.76 -17.67
N GLU A 701 6.86 42.72 -17.68
CA GLU A 701 5.72 42.77 -16.76
C GLU A 701 4.80 41.55 -16.92
N PRO A 702 4.40 41.12 -18.15
CA PRO A 702 3.61 39.90 -18.31
C PRO A 702 4.28 38.65 -17.71
N LEU A 703 5.59 38.48 -17.92
CA LEU A 703 6.34 37.37 -17.35
C LEU A 703 6.37 37.44 -15.82
N ALA A 704 6.56 38.63 -15.25
CA ALA A 704 6.54 38.84 -13.81
C ALA A 704 5.19 38.49 -13.18
N LEU A 705 4.08 38.84 -13.84
CA LEU A 705 2.73 38.49 -13.43
C LEU A 705 2.50 36.97 -13.51
N CYS A 706 2.93 36.30 -14.57
CA CYS A 706 2.83 34.84 -14.68
C CYS A 706 3.60 34.14 -13.56
N ILE A 707 4.82 34.58 -13.24
CA ILE A 707 5.60 34.06 -12.10
C ILE A 707 4.85 34.33 -10.79
N ALA A 708 4.30 35.54 -10.60
CA ALA A 708 3.51 35.85 -9.41
C ALA A 708 2.30 34.92 -9.28
N VAL A 709 1.64 34.55 -10.39
CA VAL A 709 0.55 33.57 -10.40
C VAL A 709 1.04 32.18 -9.96
N GLU A 710 2.19 31.70 -10.47
CA GLU A 710 2.79 30.42 -10.04
C GLU A 710 3.03 30.38 -8.52
N TRP A 711 3.54 31.47 -7.94
CA TRP A 711 3.78 31.57 -6.51
C TRP A 711 2.47 31.73 -5.72
N SER A 712 1.48 32.47 -6.24
CA SER A 712 0.19 32.66 -5.58
C SER A 712 -0.66 31.38 -5.52
N SER A 713 -0.52 30.51 -6.53
CA SER A 713 -1.30 29.29 -6.70
C SER A 713 -0.87 28.14 -5.79
N GLN A 714 0.29 28.27 -5.14
CA GLN A 714 0.77 27.30 -4.16
C GLN A 714 -0.16 27.23 -2.96
N ARG A 715 -0.48 26.02 -2.51
CA ARG A 715 -1.40 25.82 -1.38
C ARG A 715 -0.62 25.67 -0.08
N ALA A 716 -0.61 24.47 0.51
CA ALA A 716 0.06 24.19 1.76
C ALA A 716 1.58 24.17 1.61
N ASN A 717 2.07 23.68 0.46
CA ASN A 717 3.49 23.50 0.16
C ASN A 717 3.85 24.18 -1.17
N VAL A 718 5.07 24.69 -1.26
CA VAL A 718 5.69 25.22 -2.47
C VAL A 718 6.26 24.05 -3.26
N ASP A 719 5.66 23.77 -4.42
CA ASP A 719 6.06 22.71 -5.34
C ASP A 719 6.78 23.32 -6.55
N LEU A 720 8.10 23.37 -6.51
CA LEU A 720 8.93 23.94 -7.57
C LEU A 720 8.84 23.15 -8.88
N ALA A 721 8.53 21.84 -8.83
CA ALA A 721 8.45 21.01 -10.03
C ALA A 721 7.29 21.44 -10.94
N ARG A 722 6.26 22.07 -10.36
CA ARG A 722 5.09 22.61 -11.08
C ARG A 722 5.20 24.09 -11.40
N MET A 723 6.29 24.75 -11.03
CA MET A 723 6.58 26.15 -11.33
C MET A 723 7.59 26.26 -12.47
N HIS A 724 7.14 25.94 -13.69
CA HIS A 724 8.02 25.86 -14.84
C HIS A 724 8.63 27.22 -15.21
N LEU A 725 7.87 28.32 -15.14
CA LEU A 725 8.38 29.66 -15.47
C LEU A 725 9.40 30.14 -14.43
N THR A 726 9.12 29.93 -13.15
CA THR A 726 10.05 30.23 -12.06
C THR A 726 11.36 29.45 -12.23
N THR A 727 11.27 28.15 -12.53
CA THR A 727 12.44 27.27 -12.72
C THR A 727 13.25 27.64 -13.96
N LEU A 728 12.58 28.02 -15.06
CA LEU A 728 13.25 28.54 -16.26
C LEU A 728 13.98 29.85 -15.97
N CYS A 729 13.38 30.77 -15.22
CA CYS A 729 14.04 32.01 -14.84
C CYS A 729 15.25 31.76 -13.91
N PHE A 730 15.12 30.85 -12.96
CA PHE A 730 16.25 30.43 -12.12
C PHE A 730 17.39 29.87 -12.95
N THR A 731 17.07 29.01 -13.92
CA THR A 731 18.06 28.39 -14.81
C THR A 731 18.73 29.44 -15.70
N ALA A 732 17.96 30.38 -16.25
CA ALA A 732 18.47 31.45 -17.10
C ALA A 732 19.46 32.36 -16.35
N ILE A 733 19.14 32.70 -15.09
CA ILE A 733 19.96 33.60 -14.26
C ILE A 733 21.16 32.88 -13.65
N ASP A 734 20.96 31.70 -13.06
CA ASP A 734 22.00 31.01 -12.31
C ASP A 734 22.96 30.22 -13.21
N ASN A 735 22.52 29.87 -14.43
CA ASN A 735 23.18 29.03 -15.41
C ASN A 735 24.07 27.96 -14.72
N PRO A 736 23.47 27.00 -13.99
CA PRO A 736 24.20 26.11 -13.10
C PRO A 736 25.30 25.33 -13.81
N ASN A 737 25.04 24.95 -15.07
CA ASN A 737 25.92 24.15 -15.92
C ASN A 737 26.84 25.01 -16.81
N GLN A 738 26.78 26.34 -16.69
CA GLN A 738 27.62 27.28 -17.47
C GLN A 738 27.55 27.04 -18.98
N LEU A 739 26.35 26.69 -19.48
CA LEU A 739 26.13 26.42 -20.89
C LEU A 739 26.28 27.70 -21.71
N THR A 740 26.85 27.56 -22.91
CA THR A 740 26.98 28.63 -23.90
C THR A 740 25.86 28.55 -24.94
N ASN A 741 25.56 29.67 -25.63
CA ASN A 741 24.59 29.69 -26.73
C ASN A 741 24.92 28.62 -27.79
N GLY A 742 26.20 28.47 -28.14
CA GLY A 742 26.65 27.48 -29.13
C GLY A 742 26.30 26.05 -28.74
N GLN A 743 26.50 25.67 -27.48
CA GLN A 743 26.17 24.32 -26.98
C GLN A 743 24.67 24.05 -26.99
N VAL A 744 23.85 25.03 -26.60
CA VAL A 744 22.38 24.89 -26.64
C VAL A 744 21.90 24.75 -28.09
N VAL A 745 22.49 25.50 -29.02
CA VAL A 745 22.20 25.39 -30.46
C VAL A 745 22.62 24.03 -31.01
N ASP A 746 23.80 23.54 -30.64
CA ASP A 746 24.27 22.21 -31.05
C ASP A 746 23.29 21.11 -30.60
N ASP A 747 22.78 21.21 -29.38
CA ASP A 747 21.82 20.26 -28.86
C ASP A 747 20.44 20.36 -29.55
N LEU A 748 19.99 21.57 -29.89
CA LEU A 748 18.77 21.76 -30.70
C LEU A 748 18.92 21.17 -32.10
N LEU A 749 20.09 21.32 -32.73
CA LEU A 749 20.35 20.75 -34.06
C LEU A 749 20.40 19.22 -34.03
N LYS A 750 20.95 18.61 -32.96
CA LYS A 750 20.87 17.15 -32.78
C LYS A 750 19.43 16.66 -32.72
N HIS A 751 18.55 17.38 -32.01
CA HIS A 751 17.11 17.04 -31.97
C HIS A 751 16.43 17.21 -33.33
N LEU A 752 16.89 18.14 -34.16
CA LEU A 752 16.37 18.31 -35.52
C LEU A 752 16.72 17.13 -36.43
N GLU A 753 17.91 16.54 -36.28
CA GLU A 753 18.30 15.34 -37.04
C GLU A 753 17.44 14.12 -36.69
N SER A 754 17.04 14.00 -35.43
CA SER A 754 16.18 12.93 -34.92
C SER A 754 14.76 13.40 -34.60
N ASP A 755 14.24 14.38 -35.34
CA ASP A 755 12.92 14.96 -35.07
C ASP A 755 11.82 13.91 -35.25
N THR A 756 10.92 13.79 -34.28
CA THR A 756 9.84 12.78 -34.26
C THR A 756 9.01 12.78 -35.56
N ILE A 757 8.77 13.95 -36.15
CA ILE A 757 7.90 14.05 -37.34
C ILE A 757 8.54 13.52 -38.63
N PHE A 758 9.83 13.16 -38.60
CA PHE A 758 10.52 12.52 -39.73
C PHE A 758 10.38 11.00 -39.76
N PHE A 759 9.82 10.35 -38.74
CA PHE A 759 9.71 8.90 -38.66
C PHE A 759 8.28 8.42 -38.88
N ILE A 760 7.99 7.85 -40.05
CA ILE A 760 6.65 7.39 -40.43
C ILE A 760 6.56 5.87 -40.36
N ASN A 761 5.45 5.37 -39.84
CA ASN A 761 5.17 3.93 -39.78
C ASN A 761 4.75 3.38 -41.16
N ASP A 762 5.46 2.36 -41.66
CA ASP A 762 5.15 1.68 -42.92
C ASP A 762 4.39 0.35 -42.73
N GLN A 763 4.46 -0.25 -41.54
CA GLN A 763 3.84 -1.54 -41.23
C GLN A 763 2.32 -1.42 -41.02
N LEU A 764 1.84 -0.25 -40.58
CA LEU A 764 0.42 0.04 -40.35
C LEU A 764 -0.04 1.15 -41.31
N PRO A 765 -0.66 0.80 -42.46
CA PRO A 765 -1.03 1.78 -43.49
C PRO A 765 -1.92 2.92 -42.99
N GLU A 766 -2.86 2.64 -42.09
CA GLU A 766 -3.76 3.63 -41.50
C GLU A 766 -3.01 4.69 -40.68
N LEU A 767 -2.06 4.26 -39.84
CA LEU A 767 -1.24 5.16 -39.03
C LEU A 767 -0.27 5.95 -39.92
N GLY A 768 0.42 5.28 -40.84
CA GLY A 768 1.35 5.92 -41.77
C GLY A 768 0.67 6.98 -42.63
N GLN A 769 -0.58 6.76 -43.05
CA GLN A 769 -1.35 7.76 -43.78
C GLN A 769 -1.70 8.96 -42.89
N MET A 770 -2.19 8.71 -41.67
CA MET A 770 -2.50 9.77 -40.71
C MET A 770 -1.28 10.64 -40.38
N GLN A 771 -0.10 10.03 -40.25
CA GLN A 771 1.18 10.72 -40.04
C GLN A 771 1.53 11.61 -41.25
N ARG A 772 1.42 11.10 -42.48
CA ARG A 772 1.65 11.90 -43.69
C ARG A 772 0.70 13.08 -43.77
N ASP A 773 -0.59 12.85 -43.52
CA ASP A 773 -1.63 13.88 -43.64
C ASP A 773 -1.45 15.00 -42.61
N LYS A 774 -1.06 14.66 -41.38
CA LYS A 774 -0.92 15.62 -40.28
C LYS A 774 0.46 16.26 -40.15
N TRP A 775 1.54 15.51 -40.36
CA TRP A 775 2.91 16.02 -40.23
C TRP A 775 3.46 16.63 -41.53
N GLY A 776 3.04 16.12 -42.69
CA GLY A 776 3.46 16.63 -44.00
C GLY A 776 3.30 18.14 -44.17
N PRO A 777 2.15 18.75 -43.80
CA PRO A 777 1.95 20.20 -43.86
C PRO A 777 2.94 21.01 -43.02
N ILE A 778 3.40 20.47 -41.88
CA ILE A 778 4.35 21.15 -40.99
C ILE A 778 5.76 21.13 -41.59
N ILE A 779 6.17 20.00 -42.15
CA ILE A 779 7.47 19.85 -42.83
C ILE A 779 7.54 20.78 -44.04
N GLN A 780 6.47 20.84 -44.85
CA GLN A 780 6.38 21.76 -45.98
C GLN A 780 6.44 23.22 -45.54
N TRP A 781 5.68 23.58 -44.50
CA TRP A 781 5.72 24.93 -43.92
C TRP A 781 7.13 25.32 -43.47
N ALA A 782 7.83 24.45 -42.74
CA ALA A 782 9.18 24.71 -42.26
C ALA A 782 10.19 24.87 -43.42
N THR A 783 10.06 24.03 -44.44
CA THR A 783 10.88 24.07 -45.68
C THR A 783 10.75 25.44 -46.35
N HIS A 784 9.53 25.94 -46.53
CA HIS A 784 9.26 27.25 -47.12
C HIS A 784 9.69 28.41 -46.21
N ARG A 785 9.43 28.32 -44.91
CA ARG A 785 9.64 29.41 -43.95
C ARG A 785 11.12 29.70 -43.70
N PHE A 786 11.94 28.66 -43.58
CA PHE A 786 13.37 28.77 -43.31
C PHE A 786 14.23 28.64 -44.57
N GLY A 787 13.63 28.38 -45.73
CA GLY A 787 14.36 28.20 -46.99
C GLY A 787 15.31 27.00 -46.95
N VAL A 788 14.95 25.97 -46.19
CA VAL A 788 15.76 24.77 -45.97
C VAL A 788 15.17 23.59 -46.73
N SER A 789 16.03 22.73 -47.28
CA SER A 789 15.59 21.44 -47.82
C SER A 789 15.59 20.43 -46.68
N LEU A 790 14.40 20.12 -46.14
CA LEU A 790 14.22 19.05 -45.16
C LEU A 790 14.02 17.72 -45.90
N ALA A 791 14.68 16.69 -45.40
CA ALA A 791 14.66 15.38 -46.05
C ALA A 791 13.27 14.74 -46.01
N THR A 792 12.99 13.84 -46.96
CA THR A 792 11.75 13.06 -46.97
C THR A 792 11.65 12.21 -45.70
N PRO A 793 10.47 12.13 -45.07
CA PRO A 793 10.28 11.29 -43.88
C PRO A 793 10.75 9.85 -44.12
N SER A 794 11.52 9.32 -43.17
CA SER A 794 12.07 7.98 -43.17
C SER A 794 11.02 6.97 -42.67
N VAL A 795 10.98 5.81 -43.31
CA VAL A 795 10.23 4.63 -42.83
C VAL A 795 11.11 3.65 -42.05
N THR A 796 12.39 3.99 -41.88
CA THR A 796 13.37 3.18 -41.17
C THR A 796 13.73 3.83 -39.84
N MET A 797 14.36 3.07 -38.93
CA MET A 797 14.85 3.61 -37.66
C MET A 797 16.04 4.57 -37.82
N PHE A 798 16.55 4.76 -39.04
CA PHE A 798 17.64 5.69 -39.32
C PHE A 798 17.09 7.09 -39.65
N PRO A 799 17.66 8.16 -39.04
CA PRO A 799 17.25 9.52 -39.32
C PRO A 799 17.57 9.88 -40.78
N PRO A 800 16.73 10.70 -41.43
CA PRO A 800 17.01 11.12 -42.79
C PRO A 800 18.14 12.17 -42.80
N THR A 801 19.03 12.08 -43.79
CA THR A 801 20.19 12.99 -43.88
C THR A 801 19.75 14.40 -44.23
N LEU A 802 19.94 15.36 -43.32
CA LEU A 802 19.73 16.78 -43.59
C LEU A 802 20.90 17.34 -44.40
N ALA A 803 20.60 18.18 -45.39
CA ALA A 803 21.63 18.83 -46.18
C ALA A 803 22.45 19.80 -45.32
N ALA A 804 23.78 19.82 -45.47
CA ALA A 804 24.67 20.61 -44.62
C ALA A 804 24.38 22.13 -44.67
N ASN A 805 23.90 22.62 -45.81
CA ASN A 805 23.43 24.00 -45.97
C ASN A 805 22.17 24.28 -45.14
N SER A 806 21.21 23.34 -45.08
CA SER A 806 20.01 23.45 -44.24
C SER A 806 20.38 23.52 -42.76
N VAL A 807 21.29 22.67 -42.29
CA VAL A 807 21.78 22.69 -40.89
C VAL A 807 22.48 24.00 -40.57
N ALA A 808 23.30 24.53 -41.48
CA ALA A 808 23.96 25.82 -41.31
C ALA A 808 22.95 26.99 -41.21
N THR A 809 21.92 27.02 -42.05
CA THR A 809 20.85 28.02 -41.99
C THR A 809 20.10 27.96 -40.66
N MET A 810 19.73 26.76 -40.20
CA MET A 810 19.06 26.56 -38.91
C MET A 810 19.96 26.96 -37.73
N ARG A 811 21.26 26.65 -37.81
CA ARG A 811 22.25 27.07 -36.82
C ARG A 811 22.32 28.60 -36.71
N GLN A 812 22.40 29.28 -37.85
CA GLN A 812 22.42 30.74 -37.89
C GLN A 812 21.13 31.34 -37.34
N TYR A 813 19.98 30.74 -37.67
CA TYR A 813 18.69 31.12 -37.12
C TYR A 813 18.67 31.05 -35.59
N PHE A 814 19.10 29.93 -34.99
CA PHE A 814 19.12 29.80 -33.53
C PHE A 814 20.16 30.73 -32.88
N LEU A 815 21.34 30.89 -33.47
CA LEU A 815 22.36 31.81 -32.94
C LEU A 815 21.93 33.27 -33.00
N SER A 816 20.98 33.64 -33.86
CA SER A 816 20.39 34.98 -33.89
C SER A 816 19.44 35.27 -32.71
N ARG A 817 19.12 34.26 -31.89
CA ARG A 817 18.21 34.39 -30.74
C ARG A 817 18.96 34.62 -29.45
N ASN A 818 18.32 35.35 -28.53
CA ASN A 818 18.88 35.62 -27.21
C ASN A 818 18.86 34.36 -26.32
N TRP A 819 19.57 34.45 -25.19
CA TRP A 819 19.75 33.36 -24.24
C TRP A 819 18.42 32.81 -23.68
N CYS A 820 17.50 33.69 -23.28
CA CYS A 820 16.22 33.30 -22.70
C CYS A 820 15.34 32.57 -23.73
N TRP A 821 15.34 33.05 -24.98
CA TRP A 821 14.66 32.40 -26.09
C TRP A 821 15.20 30.98 -26.31
N LEU A 822 16.52 30.82 -26.37
CA LEU A 822 17.16 29.52 -26.59
C LEU A 822 16.81 28.52 -25.50
N LEU A 823 16.79 28.96 -24.23
CA LEU A 823 16.39 28.11 -23.11
C LEU A 823 14.91 27.73 -23.14
N GLY A 824 14.02 28.68 -23.44
CA GLY A 824 12.57 28.41 -23.56
C GLY A 824 12.27 27.46 -24.73
N CYS A 825 12.90 27.70 -25.88
CA CYS A 825 12.81 26.83 -27.05
C CYS A 825 13.35 25.43 -26.74
N LYS A 826 14.53 25.32 -26.12
CA LYS A 826 15.08 24.02 -25.71
C LYS A 826 14.14 23.28 -24.77
N PHE A 827 13.57 23.95 -23.78
CA PHE A 827 12.63 23.32 -22.84
C PHE A 827 11.37 22.78 -23.54
N ALA A 828 10.85 23.48 -24.54
CA ALA A 828 9.73 23.02 -25.35
C ALA A 828 10.12 21.88 -26.31
N VAL A 829 11.30 21.94 -26.94
CA VAL A 829 11.82 20.87 -27.80
C VAL A 829 12.04 19.59 -27.02
N ASP A 830 12.68 19.66 -25.85
CA ASP A 830 12.90 18.49 -24.98
C ASP A 830 11.57 17.86 -24.52
N SER A 831 10.49 18.66 -24.47
CA SER A 831 9.16 18.16 -24.08
C SER A 831 8.42 17.53 -25.27
N LEU A 832 8.46 18.14 -26.46
CA LEU A 832 7.78 17.63 -27.66
C LEU A 832 8.58 16.57 -28.44
N ASN A 833 9.89 16.44 -28.18
CA ASN A 833 10.85 15.72 -29.03
C ASN A 833 10.78 16.15 -30.50
N SER A 834 10.49 17.43 -30.74
CA SER A 834 10.39 18.00 -32.08
C SER A 834 10.76 19.47 -32.10
N VAL A 835 11.74 19.79 -32.93
CA VAL A 835 12.19 21.16 -33.19
C VAL A 835 11.18 21.87 -34.08
N LEU A 836 10.68 21.18 -35.10
CA LEU A 836 9.77 21.78 -36.09
C LEU A 836 8.41 22.13 -35.51
N LEU A 837 7.83 21.26 -34.67
CA LEU A 837 6.58 21.56 -33.96
C LEU A 837 6.76 22.72 -32.98
N THR A 838 7.90 22.78 -32.29
CA THR A 838 8.21 23.88 -31.36
C THR A 838 8.34 25.21 -32.09
N LEU A 839 9.03 25.24 -33.24
CA LEU A 839 9.18 26.44 -34.07
C LEU A 839 7.83 26.89 -34.66
N ALA A 840 7.01 25.95 -35.12
CA ALA A 840 5.67 26.25 -35.60
C ALA A 840 4.79 26.87 -34.50
N ALA A 841 4.90 26.38 -33.26
CA ALA A 841 4.20 26.97 -32.13
C ALA A 841 4.76 28.36 -31.73
N CYS A 842 6.08 28.55 -31.80
CA CYS A 842 6.72 29.85 -31.56
C CYS A 842 6.29 30.92 -32.57
N GLU A 843 6.11 30.55 -33.84
CA GLU A 843 5.67 31.45 -34.90
C GLU A 843 4.14 31.55 -35.04
N HIS A 844 3.39 31.03 -34.06
CA HIS A 844 1.92 31.05 -34.05
C HIS A 844 1.27 30.36 -35.25
N ARG A 845 1.98 29.44 -35.91
CA ARG A 845 1.43 28.55 -36.93
C ARG A 845 0.60 27.42 -36.30
N LEU A 846 0.99 26.97 -35.11
CA LEU A 846 0.27 26.01 -34.28
C LEU A 846 -0.04 26.64 -32.93
N ASP A 847 -1.17 26.25 -32.35
CA ASP A 847 -1.37 26.43 -30.92
C ASP A 847 -0.64 25.34 -30.11
N VAL A 848 -0.60 25.49 -28.79
CA VAL A 848 0.06 24.52 -27.90
C VAL A 848 -0.63 23.15 -27.95
N THR A 849 -1.96 23.14 -28.02
CA THR A 849 -2.78 21.93 -28.03
C THR A 849 -2.49 21.13 -29.29
N GLU A 850 -2.52 21.77 -30.45
CA GLU A 850 -2.20 21.21 -31.76
C GLU A 850 -0.77 20.70 -31.81
N ALA A 851 0.21 21.44 -31.29
CA ALA A 851 1.60 20.99 -31.25
C ALA A 851 1.76 19.70 -30.41
N VAL A 852 1.10 19.63 -29.25
CA VAL A 852 1.10 18.44 -28.39
C VAL A 852 0.35 17.27 -29.03
N ASP A 853 -0.78 17.53 -29.69
CA ASP A 853 -1.58 16.51 -30.36
C ASP A 853 -0.81 15.91 -31.55
N LEU A 854 -0.07 16.75 -32.30
CA LEU A 854 0.81 16.30 -33.38
C LEU A 854 2.00 15.51 -32.86
N ALA A 855 2.65 15.95 -31.78
CA ALA A 855 3.78 15.22 -31.18
C ALA A 855 3.35 13.87 -30.60
N THR A 856 2.10 13.76 -30.12
CA THR A 856 1.59 12.54 -29.49
C THR A 856 0.65 11.75 -30.40
N LEU A 857 0.69 11.99 -31.71
CA LEU A 857 -0.23 11.42 -32.70
C LEU A 857 -0.26 9.89 -32.68
N GLU A 858 0.91 9.25 -32.57
CA GLU A 858 0.99 7.78 -32.46
C GLU A 858 0.31 7.30 -31.17
N ARG A 859 0.63 7.91 -30.03
CA ARG A 859 -0.01 7.60 -28.75
C ARG A 859 -1.53 7.77 -28.85
N GLN A 860 -2.01 8.85 -29.47
CA GLN A 860 -3.44 9.05 -29.71
C GLN A 860 -4.03 7.94 -30.56
N PHE A 861 -3.37 7.51 -31.63
CA PHE A 861 -3.80 6.37 -32.45
C PHE A 861 -3.90 5.08 -31.62
N GLN A 862 -2.88 4.77 -30.82
CA GLN A 862 -2.85 3.60 -29.96
C GLN A 862 -3.96 3.64 -28.91
N THR A 863 -4.14 4.78 -28.26
CA THR A 863 -5.18 4.95 -27.25
C THR A 863 -6.60 4.87 -27.81
N ASN A 864 -6.81 5.33 -29.05
CA ASN A 864 -8.07 5.18 -29.76
C ASN A 864 -8.35 3.72 -30.13
N ARG A 865 -7.31 2.92 -30.38
CA ARG A 865 -7.41 1.51 -30.79
C ARG A 865 -7.53 0.55 -29.61
N TRP A 866 -6.74 0.77 -28.57
CA TRP A 866 -6.58 -0.17 -27.45
C TRP A 866 -7.09 0.37 -26.11
N GLY A 867 -7.65 1.58 -26.12
CA GLY A 867 -8.09 2.28 -24.94
C GLY A 867 -6.97 3.12 -24.31
N ARG A 868 -7.36 4.24 -23.73
CA ARG A 868 -6.47 5.11 -22.95
C ARG A 868 -6.34 4.55 -21.53
N ILE A 869 -5.25 4.86 -20.85
CA ILE A 869 -5.08 4.61 -19.42
C ILE A 869 -5.33 5.95 -18.73
N GLU A 870 -6.48 6.06 -18.08
CA GLU A 870 -6.81 7.27 -17.31
C GLU A 870 -5.76 7.57 -16.26
N TRP A 871 -5.56 8.85 -15.98
CA TRP A 871 -4.52 9.40 -15.09
C TRP A 871 -3.09 9.32 -15.62
N ALA A 872 -2.70 8.28 -16.36
CA ALA A 872 -1.38 8.25 -17.00
C ALA A 872 -1.38 9.20 -18.20
N HIS A 873 -2.17 8.87 -19.24
CA HIS A 873 -2.18 9.67 -20.45
C HIS A 873 -2.80 11.07 -20.24
N ASP A 874 -3.75 11.21 -19.30
CA ASP A 874 -4.35 12.51 -18.96
C ASP A 874 -3.35 13.44 -18.29
N LEU A 875 -2.64 12.94 -17.27
CA LEU A 875 -1.66 13.74 -16.56
C LEU A 875 -0.49 14.07 -17.49
N GLU A 876 0.02 13.10 -18.24
CA GLU A 876 1.09 13.32 -19.22
C GLU A 876 0.70 14.35 -20.27
N GLU A 877 -0.52 14.29 -20.80
CA GLU A 877 -1.00 15.26 -21.79
C GLU A 877 -1.11 16.67 -21.20
N GLN A 878 -1.68 16.82 -20.00
CA GLN A 878 -1.77 18.13 -19.35
C GLN A 878 -0.40 18.65 -18.91
N GLU A 879 0.47 17.79 -18.42
CA GLU A 879 1.85 18.15 -18.04
C GLU A 879 2.64 18.59 -19.28
N LEU A 880 2.53 17.85 -20.38
CA LEU A 880 3.18 18.20 -21.64
C LEU A 880 2.67 19.55 -22.15
N ARG A 881 1.35 19.81 -22.12
CA ARG A 881 0.78 21.12 -22.45
C ARG A 881 1.28 22.23 -21.52
N CYS A 882 1.38 21.98 -20.21
CA CYS A 882 1.91 22.94 -19.25
C CYS A 882 3.38 23.28 -19.52
N ARG A 883 4.21 22.27 -19.78
CA ARG A 883 5.64 22.44 -20.08
C ARG A 883 5.86 23.20 -21.37
N VAL A 884 5.16 22.82 -22.44
CA VAL A 884 5.25 23.51 -23.74
C VAL A 884 4.74 24.93 -23.63
N SER A 885 3.59 25.15 -22.96
CA SER A 885 3.08 26.50 -22.68
C SER A 885 4.11 27.35 -21.94
N ALA A 886 4.73 26.81 -20.88
CA ALA A 886 5.73 27.54 -20.12
C ALA A 886 6.97 27.86 -20.96
N GLY A 887 7.48 26.91 -21.76
CA GLY A 887 8.60 27.13 -22.66
C GLY A 887 8.33 28.22 -23.69
N LEU A 888 7.15 28.22 -24.32
CA LEU A 888 6.75 29.23 -25.31
C LEU A 888 6.46 30.59 -24.66
N LEU A 889 5.78 30.62 -23.51
CA LEU A 889 5.54 31.85 -22.76
C LEU A 889 6.86 32.49 -22.31
N PHE A 890 7.81 31.68 -21.84
CA PHE A 890 9.14 32.15 -21.49
C PHE A 890 9.89 32.67 -22.71
N ALA A 891 9.92 31.91 -23.81
CA ALA A 891 10.55 32.35 -25.06
C ALA A 891 9.93 33.63 -25.64
N LYS A 892 8.62 33.85 -25.43
CA LYS A 892 7.91 35.05 -25.90
C LYS A 892 8.13 36.26 -24.99
N PHE A 893 7.95 36.09 -23.69
CA PHE A 893 7.91 37.22 -22.76
C PHE A 893 9.25 37.52 -22.09
N ALA A 894 10.17 36.57 -21.99
CA ALA A 894 11.55 36.86 -21.55
C ALA A 894 12.37 37.56 -22.65
N CYS A 895 11.78 37.76 -23.84
CA CYS A 895 12.36 38.43 -25.00
C CYS A 895 11.70 39.78 -25.26
N LEU A 896 11.76 40.70 -24.30
CA LEU A 896 11.61 42.11 -24.63
C LEU A 896 13.01 42.69 -24.85
N GLU A 897 13.36 42.88 -26.12
CA GLU A 897 14.38 43.85 -26.54
C GLU A 897 13.79 45.26 -26.57
#